data_AF-A0A1M7D375-F1
#
_entry.id   AF-A0A1M7D375-F1
#
_cell.length_a   1.000
_cell.length_b   1.000
_cell.length_c   1.000
_cell.angle_alpha   90.00
_cell.angle_beta   90.00
_cell.angle_gamma   90.00
#
_symmetry.space_group_name_H-M   'P 1'
#
loop_
_entity.id
_entity.type
_entity.pdbx_description
1 polymer ?
#
loop_
_entity_poly.entity_id
_entity_poly.type
_entity_poly.pdbx_seq_one_letter_code
_entity_poly.pdbx_strand_id
1 'polypeptide(L)'
;MKRVTVFVLVICMVFTLGFASTANADKTIAADKTIAANKTFTGDKTIAAEKYTTSSDSSSLQSLMAVQENNDIFICVTGRNLTDTYALYIDKDNNEKSGTTAEGWSKASGIDYKITSGGLYSFRNGKWQSVKTRNDNFKKVKKDGAIEVRLDMKLLGLAKSQPVKIGFYDGKNGLIPSAGKEMMTVDKAAPVISEPVIKIDGDYSAQEWENLKVADGQDKIKELYAYKDAQKLYIMALGEALKEADNNIYLNTDNNASTGYKNWGQYTDNGAGADYMLQSDAKGDWKLYQYVGPDWNWSEAKAQVEAIVKEKDGVQCLELSMDINSLNSVKKNLYISMGLKNDTGFAPKIWAGIPYAKVIDLNSYNIKIDGKTTDWAEVDSKSAADRTALKLLAAQDSRKLYTIVTGSSMNTQNEYVLDVRKGGFQYGIYSGVEYVVKDGYVCPLKGNNLLDKSRKTAVYMDYQDDAVKMQLKLSQLGSPAAGSIHISYKGKNILKLPADGKKLKVTSLWKTASEKDTFYPAEDYTPNENPYKGWLPWASHDSVKEPLAQKVKMAYFDIKWSELEPEEGTYDFAAIEEKYHFKYWSENGVKLNLRFVMDDPSDDPAHMDIPRWLYDKLVKENFEGGKGGKWYNSPAIGAGFAPDYNSPVLLTAHEKAVKALAGRYDKPALISFVQIGSLGHWAEFHNWPEDISGKFPDLSVSDKYVEHYLKAFKNVKLGMRKPYPIAKDNKLGLFNDVFGMADTTDQFLNWTVNGWDEIGAYVDAASGFSSPEEAQKASAMPDFWKSSYSGGEFANGNVRLYIDDAAIMDTLRQVRESHTSWLGPCSPADLLKSDQDAYAYQRNLDAMTNIMGYNFVLEAVTQTGKAKAGESLSVKMKWNNKGVAPFYYKWPLELSLADSKGKIAVKTLTQADITKWLPGERLTTQSISIPKSLKEGEYTLCVAIIDPSTGKPGIKLGIEGIRPDGRYALNPVTVGR
;
A
#
# COMPACT_ATOMS: atom_id res chain seq x y z
N MET A 1 -15.08 23.43 8.15
CA MET A 1 -16.01 22.47 8.81
C MET A 1 -15.19 21.24 9.18
N LYS A 2 -14.97 21.00 10.48
CA LYS A 2 -14.26 19.81 10.97
C LYS A 2 -15.30 18.70 11.15
N ARG A 3 -15.40 17.75 10.22
CA ARG A 3 -16.10 16.49 10.48
C ARG A 3 -15.19 15.62 11.36
N VAL A 4 -15.80 15.03 12.37
CA VAL A 4 -15.20 14.13 13.35
C VAL A 4 -14.80 12.84 12.63
N THR A 5 -13.60 12.36 12.90
CA THR A 5 -13.05 11.11 12.37
C THR A 5 -13.87 9.92 12.88
N VAL A 6 -14.79 9.41 12.07
CA VAL A 6 -15.47 8.13 12.29
C VAL A 6 -14.68 7.08 11.50
N PHE A 7 -14.11 6.10 12.21
CA PHE A 7 -13.47 4.94 11.62
C PHE A 7 -14.56 4.02 11.05
N VAL A 8 -14.59 3.82 9.74
CA VAL A 8 -15.48 2.86 9.05
C VAL A 8 -14.62 1.70 8.57
N LEU A 9 -14.93 0.48 9.01
CA LEU A 9 -14.29 -0.76 8.58
C LEU A 9 -15.36 -1.62 7.89
N VAL A 10 -15.17 -1.96 6.61
CA VAL A 10 -16.12 -2.74 5.78
C VAL A 10 -15.58 -4.16 5.61
N ILE A 11 -16.32 -5.20 6.05
CA ILE A 11 -16.01 -6.62 5.74
C ILE A 11 -17.28 -7.46 5.53
N CYS A 12 -17.33 -8.18 4.40
CA CYS A 12 -18.38 -9.08 3.90
C CYS A 12 -18.45 -10.45 4.61
N MET A 13 -19.65 -11.02 4.77
CA MET A 13 -19.90 -12.48 4.93
C MET A 13 -21.34 -12.84 4.53
N VAL A 14 -21.60 -14.09 4.07
CA VAL A 14 -22.74 -14.98 4.47
C VAL A 14 -22.77 -16.35 3.73
N PHE A 15 -22.90 -17.41 4.56
CA PHE A 15 -23.47 -18.79 4.50
C PHE A 15 -23.61 -19.66 3.21
N THR A 16 -23.23 -20.93 3.38
CA THR A 16 -23.41 -22.08 2.47
C THR A 16 -24.50 -23.06 2.94
N LEU A 17 -25.19 -23.69 1.98
CA LEU A 17 -25.99 -24.91 2.17
C LEU A 17 -25.46 -26.00 1.22
N GLY A 18 -25.23 -27.19 1.77
CA GLY A 18 -24.35 -28.20 1.18
C GLY A 18 -24.94 -29.11 0.11
N PHE A 19 -24.03 -29.69 -0.68
CA PHE A 19 -24.21 -31.00 -1.32
C PHE A 19 -22.90 -31.78 -1.28
N ALA A 20 -22.99 -33.02 -0.82
CA ALA A 20 -21.89 -33.98 -0.79
C ALA A 20 -21.54 -34.48 -2.19
N SER A 21 -20.25 -34.61 -2.51
CA SER A 21 -19.82 -35.55 -3.54
C SER A 21 -18.48 -36.20 -3.19
N THR A 22 -18.36 -37.46 -3.63
CA THR A 22 -17.42 -38.47 -3.20
C THR A 22 -16.11 -38.47 -4.01
N ALA A 23 -15.00 -38.63 -3.28
CA ALA A 23 -13.80 -39.43 -3.58
C ALA A 23 -12.94 -39.16 -4.84
N ASN A 24 -11.66 -38.93 -4.53
CA ASN A 24 -10.41 -39.28 -5.24
C ASN A 24 -10.08 -38.60 -6.57
N ALA A 25 -9.05 -37.74 -6.54
CA ALA A 25 -7.80 -37.98 -7.27
C ALA A 25 -6.72 -36.96 -6.85
N ASP A 26 -5.53 -37.48 -6.53
CA ASP A 26 -4.26 -36.76 -6.46
C ASP A 26 -4.09 -35.76 -7.61
N LYS A 27 -4.12 -34.46 -7.32
CA LYS A 27 -3.52 -33.42 -8.17
C LYS A 27 -2.92 -32.34 -7.29
N THR A 28 -1.59 -32.41 -7.15
CA THR A 28 -0.71 -31.27 -6.94
C THR A 28 -1.15 -30.11 -7.83
N ILE A 29 -1.72 -29.07 -7.23
CA ILE A 29 -2.08 -27.84 -7.92
C ILE A 29 -0.78 -27.12 -8.28
N ALA A 30 -0.39 -27.28 -9.54
CA ALA A 30 0.50 -26.37 -10.21
C ALA A 30 -0.19 -25.00 -10.28
N ALA A 31 0.18 -24.10 -9.37
CA ALA A 31 -0.04 -22.67 -9.52
C ALA A 31 0.78 -22.18 -10.72
N ASP A 32 0.18 -22.31 -11.90
CA ASP A 32 0.82 -22.09 -13.20
C ASP A 32 0.91 -20.58 -13.50
N LYS A 33 2.08 -20.01 -13.20
CA LYS A 33 2.88 -19.10 -14.05
C LYS A 33 2.24 -17.85 -14.69
N THR A 34 1.04 -17.40 -14.33
CA THR A 34 0.42 -16.21 -14.95
C THR A 34 0.43 -14.94 -14.11
N ILE A 35 0.85 -14.99 -12.84
CA ILE A 35 1.14 -13.79 -12.00
C ILE A 35 2.65 -13.46 -11.98
N ALA A 36 3.48 -14.25 -12.69
CA ALA A 36 4.92 -14.05 -12.79
C ALA A 36 5.37 -13.03 -13.85
N ALA A 37 4.44 -12.33 -14.53
CA ALA A 37 4.76 -11.46 -15.66
C ALA A 37 5.36 -10.08 -15.28
N ASN A 38 5.37 -9.69 -14.00
CA ASN A 38 6.03 -8.44 -13.56
C ASN A 38 7.31 -8.65 -12.73
N LYS A 39 7.76 -9.91 -12.52
CA LYS A 39 9.03 -10.20 -11.82
C LYS A 39 10.28 -10.17 -12.72
N THR A 40 10.17 -9.69 -13.96
CA THR A 40 11.35 -9.44 -14.81
C THR A 40 11.64 -7.94 -14.86
N PHE A 41 12.51 -7.50 -13.96
CA PHE A 41 13.24 -6.23 -14.03
C PHE A 41 14.29 -6.24 -15.17
N THR A 42 13.85 -6.70 -16.34
CA THR A 42 14.60 -6.80 -17.60
C THR A 42 13.70 -6.39 -18.77
N GLY A 43 12.97 -5.29 -18.62
CA GLY A 43 12.47 -4.52 -19.77
C GLY A 43 13.62 -3.94 -20.62
N ASP A 44 14.77 -3.70 -19.99
CA ASP A 44 16.05 -3.50 -20.68
C ASP A 44 16.77 -4.84 -20.82
N LYS A 45 16.63 -5.50 -21.98
CA LYS A 45 17.49 -6.63 -22.39
C LYS A 45 19.00 -6.29 -22.42
N THR A 46 19.35 -5.03 -22.18
CA THR A 46 20.71 -4.47 -22.19
C THR A 46 21.42 -4.53 -20.84
N ILE A 47 20.72 -4.57 -19.70
CA ILE A 47 21.39 -4.55 -18.37
C ILE A 47 22.21 -5.83 -18.10
N ALA A 48 21.87 -6.95 -18.72
CA ALA A 48 22.62 -8.20 -18.58
C ALA A 48 23.96 -8.24 -19.35
N ALA A 49 24.22 -7.27 -20.25
CA ALA A 49 25.41 -7.26 -21.11
C ALA A 49 26.48 -6.22 -20.69
N GLU A 50 26.14 -5.25 -19.84
CA GLU A 50 27.02 -4.13 -19.54
C GLU A 50 27.71 -4.26 -18.17
N LYS A 51 29.03 -4.02 -18.11
CA LYS A 51 29.80 -4.11 -16.87
C LYS A 51 29.48 -2.91 -15.96
N TYR A 52 29.47 -3.12 -14.65
CA TYR A 52 29.35 -2.06 -13.64
C TYR A 52 30.60 -2.00 -12.78
N THR A 53 30.90 -0.83 -12.23
CA THR A 53 31.73 -0.72 -11.04
C THR A 53 30.87 -1.11 -9.84
N THR A 54 31.37 -2.00 -8.97
CA THR A 54 30.58 -2.54 -7.86
C THR A 54 31.24 -2.31 -6.51
N SER A 55 30.44 -2.01 -5.50
CA SER A 55 30.78 -2.16 -4.09
C SER A 55 29.71 -3.03 -3.43
N SER A 56 30.09 -3.95 -2.56
CA SER A 56 29.14 -4.82 -1.87
C SER A 56 29.57 -5.08 -0.45
N ASP A 57 28.58 -5.30 0.42
CA ASP A 57 28.79 -5.74 1.79
C ASP A 57 27.67 -6.71 2.19
N SER A 58 28.00 -7.64 3.07
CA SER A 58 27.05 -8.64 3.58
C SER A 58 27.13 -8.69 5.08
N SER A 59 25.99 -8.70 5.76
CA SER A 59 25.95 -8.88 7.21
C SER A 59 26.64 -10.18 7.61
N SER A 60 27.43 -10.13 8.68
CA SER A 60 28.00 -11.32 9.29
C SER A 60 27.07 -11.98 10.32
N LEU A 61 25.95 -11.34 10.65
CA LEU A 61 24.96 -11.83 11.61
C LEU A 61 24.22 -13.07 11.08
N GLN A 62 23.69 -13.87 12.00
CA GLN A 62 22.90 -15.07 11.70
C GLN A 62 21.54 -15.05 12.39
N SER A 63 21.48 -14.82 13.70
CA SER A 63 20.22 -14.73 14.44
C SER A 63 20.34 -13.92 15.73
N LEU A 64 19.20 -13.39 16.19
CA LEU A 64 18.98 -12.77 17.49
C LEU A 64 17.87 -13.54 18.15
N MET A 65 18.12 -14.06 19.36
CA MET A 65 17.17 -14.80 20.17
C MET A 65 17.10 -14.13 21.53
N ALA A 66 15.92 -14.03 22.13
CA ALA A 66 15.78 -13.48 23.46
C ALA A 66 14.56 -14.05 24.17
N VAL A 67 14.64 -14.21 25.49
CA VAL A 67 13.53 -14.68 26.32
C VAL A 67 13.59 -14.05 27.70
N GLN A 68 12.43 -13.81 28.30
CA GLN A 68 12.32 -13.44 29.71
C GLN A 68 11.93 -14.67 30.51
N GLU A 69 12.69 -14.95 31.57
CA GLU A 69 12.43 -16.06 32.48
C GLU A 69 12.72 -15.59 33.91
N ASN A 70 11.78 -15.83 34.84
CA ASN A 70 11.84 -15.33 36.20
C ASN A 70 12.04 -13.79 36.23
N ASN A 71 13.17 -13.32 36.76
CA ASN A 71 13.54 -11.90 36.81
C ASN A 71 14.67 -11.53 35.82
N ASP A 72 15.00 -12.42 34.90
CA ASP A 72 16.12 -12.25 33.97
C ASP A 72 15.64 -12.15 32.52
N ILE A 73 16.34 -11.32 31.74
CA ILE A 73 16.29 -11.31 30.29
C ILE A 73 17.54 -12.00 29.77
N PHE A 74 17.34 -13.05 29.00
CA PHE A 74 18.39 -13.77 28.29
C PHE A 74 18.39 -13.31 26.83
N ILE A 75 19.57 -12.98 26.29
CA ILE A 75 19.71 -12.60 24.88
C ILE A 75 20.91 -13.33 24.27
N CYS A 76 20.75 -13.87 23.06
CA CYS A 76 21.82 -14.47 22.28
C CYS A 76 21.83 -13.93 20.85
N VAL A 77 23.00 -13.51 20.41
CA VAL A 77 23.27 -13.08 19.03
C VAL A 77 24.31 -13.98 18.43
N THR A 78 24.01 -14.57 17.29
CA THR A 78 24.93 -15.44 16.55
C THR A 78 25.38 -14.77 15.26
N GLY A 79 26.61 -15.03 14.85
CA GLY A 79 27.19 -14.46 13.64
C GLY A 79 28.59 -14.98 13.37
N ARG A 80 29.11 -14.71 12.18
CA ARG A 80 30.51 -14.99 11.83
C ARG A 80 31.37 -13.78 12.19
N ASN A 81 32.50 -14.00 12.88
CA ASN A 81 33.47 -12.94 13.16
C ASN A 81 32.86 -11.70 13.86
N LEU A 82 32.06 -11.93 14.90
CA LEU A 82 31.42 -10.83 15.64
C LEU A 82 32.49 -9.87 16.18
N THR A 83 32.36 -8.58 15.89
CA THR A 83 33.35 -7.56 16.30
C THR A 83 33.11 -7.10 17.75
N ASP A 84 34.02 -6.31 18.32
CA ASP A 84 33.79 -5.65 19.62
C ASP A 84 33.07 -4.30 19.48
N THR A 85 32.79 -3.89 18.25
CA THR A 85 32.08 -2.66 17.92
C THR A 85 30.64 -3.01 17.60
N TYR A 86 29.82 -3.24 18.63
CA TYR A 86 28.38 -3.51 18.46
C TYR A 86 27.55 -2.72 19.48
N ALA A 87 26.25 -2.63 19.20
CA ALA A 87 25.26 -2.15 20.14
C ALA A 87 24.03 -3.07 20.10
N LEU A 88 23.68 -3.64 21.25
CA LEU A 88 22.39 -4.27 21.50
C LEU A 88 21.51 -3.23 22.15
N TYR A 89 20.38 -2.88 21.54
CA TYR A 89 19.44 -1.87 22.02
C TYR A 89 18.24 -2.55 22.66
N ILE A 90 17.74 -1.94 23.75
CA ILE A 90 16.57 -2.40 24.48
C ILE A 90 15.65 -1.20 24.70
N ASP A 91 14.44 -1.30 24.18
CA ASP A 91 13.30 -0.46 24.54
C ASP A 91 12.48 -1.23 25.56
N LYS A 92 12.43 -0.72 26.80
CA LYS A 92 11.88 -1.48 27.91
C LYS A 92 10.36 -1.33 28.03
N ASP A 93 9.78 -0.28 27.46
CA ASP A 93 8.38 0.10 27.71
C ASP A 93 7.58 0.40 26.43
N ASN A 94 8.21 0.26 25.27
CA ASN A 94 7.63 0.51 23.95
C ASN A 94 7.00 1.91 23.86
N ASN A 95 7.58 2.89 24.57
CA ASN A 95 7.11 4.26 24.58
C ASN A 95 8.01 5.12 23.70
N GLU A 96 7.50 5.54 22.55
CA GLU A 96 8.26 6.39 21.62
C GLU A 96 8.68 7.77 22.18
N LYS A 97 8.17 8.14 23.37
CA LYS A 97 8.53 9.39 24.07
C LYS A 97 9.61 9.20 25.14
N SER A 98 9.93 7.96 25.53
CA SER A 98 11.06 7.64 26.41
C SER A 98 12.34 7.49 25.60
N GLY A 99 13.51 7.47 26.25
CA GLY A 99 14.76 7.11 25.56
C GLY A 99 15.22 8.03 24.41
N THR A 100 15.80 7.40 23.38
CA THR A 100 16.35 8.01 22.16
C THR A 100 16.00 7.19 20.94
N THR A 101 16.13 7.75 19.74
CA THR A 101 16.00 6.98 18.50
C THR A 101 17.21 6.07 18.25
N ALA A 102 16.98 4.80 17.88
CA ALA A 102 17.97 3.98 17.20
C ALA A 102 17.74 4.01 15.69
N GLU A 103 18.67 4.63 14.96
CA GLU A 103 18.73 4.52 13.51
C GLU A 103 18.95 3.05 13.13
N GLY A 104 18.08 2.46 12.32
CA GLY A 104 18.15 1.01 12.14
C GLY A 104 16.82 0.34 11.82
N TRP A 105 15.82 0.71 12.61
CA TRP A 105 14.56 0.00 12.73
C TRP A 105 13.40 0.99 12.62
N SER A 106 12.24 0.52 12.15
CA SER A 106 11.00 1.30 12.20
C SER A 106 10.48 1.39 13.64
N LYS A 107 9.80 2.50 13.97
CA LYS A 107 9.22 2.77 15.29
C LYS A 107 10.19 2.56 16.47
N ALA A 108 11.46 2.91 16.26
CA ALA A 108 12.53 2.75 17.24
C ALA A 108 12.90 4.07 17.93
N SER A 109 11.90 4.89 18.27
CA SER A 109 12.05 6.21 18.90
C SER A 109 12.15 6.17 20.43
N GLY A 110 12.00 5.00 21.07
CA GLY A 110 11.87 4.81 22.52
C GLY A 110 13.05 4.15 23.24
N ILE A 111 14.28 4.20 22.71
CA ILE A 111 15.36 3.33 23.19
C ILE A 111 15.94 3.80 24.52
N ASP A 112 15.70 3.03 25.59
CA ASP A 112 16.14 3.37 26.94
C ASP A 112 17.53 2.83 27.30
N TYR A 113 17.89 1.66 26.81
CA TYR A 113 19.11 0.96 27.20
C TYR A 113 19.90 0.46 25.99
N LYS A 114 21.22 0.34 26.18
CA LYS A 114 22.07 -0.40 25.25
C LYS A 114 23.16 -1.17 25.96
N ILE A 115 23.56 -2.29 25.37
CA ILE A 115 24.70 -3.10 25.78
C ILE A 115 25.75 -3.02 24.67
N THR A 116 26.98 -2.70 25.04
CA THR A 116 28.14 -2.68 24.15
C THR A 116 29.25 -3.58 24.71
N SER A 117 30.39 -3.66 24.03
CA SER A 117 31.61 -4.29 24.59
C SER A 117 31.98 -3.73 25.98
N GLY A 118 31.75 -2.43 26.22
CA GLY A 118 32.05 -1.74 27.48
C GLY A 118 31.02 -1.90 28.61
N GLY A 119 29.92 -2.63 28.43
CA GLY A 119 28.92 -2.88 29.50
C GLY A 119 27.51 -2.40 29.16
N LEU A 120 26.67 -2.26 30.19
CA LEU A 120 25.29 -1.77 30.10
C LEU A 120 25.24 -0.25 30.27
N TYR A 121 24.43 0.42 29.45
CA TYR A 121 24.22 1.86 29.48
C TYR A 121 22.73 2.17 29.46
N SER A 122 22.33 3.24 30.17
CA SER A 122 20.99 3.81 30.13
C SER A 122 21.01 5.20 29.50
N PHE A 123 19.97 5.57 28.77
CA PHE A 123 19.82 6.89 28.18
C PHE A 123 19.08 7.81 29.16
N ARG A 124 19.76 8.84 29.66
CA ARG A 124 19.22 9.81 30.62
C ARG A 124 19.74 11.20 30.31
N ASN A 125 18.86 12.21 30.39
CA ASN A 125 19.21 13.62 30.15
C ASN A 125 19.93 13.83 28.79
N GLY A 126 19.44 13.16 27.74
CA GLY A 126 19.97 13.28 26.38
C GLY A 126 21.32 12.58 26.14
N LYS A 127 21.82 11.76 27.08
CA LYS A 127 23.13 11.11 26.99
C LYS A 127 23.11 9.67 27.49
N TRP A 128 23.98 8.84 26.94
CA TRP A 128 24.25 7.49 27.43
C TRP A 128 25.12 7.52 28.69
N GLN A 129 24.67 6.86 29.76
CA GLN A 129 25.35 6.77 31.05
C GLN A 129 25.55 5.30 31.43
N SER A 130 26.74 4.93 31.91
CA SER A 130 27.05 3.55 32.33
C SER A 130 26.21 3.14 33.55
N VAL A 131 25.67 1.92 33.52
CA VAL A 131 24.93 1.32 34.63
C VAL A 131 25.88 0.44 35.43
N LYS A 132 25.87 0.58 36.75
CA LYS A 132 26.70 -0.26 37.63
C LYS A 132 26.18 -1.70 37.64
N THR A 133 27.01 -2.64 37.22
CA THR A 133 26.68 -4.06 37.12
C THR A 133 27.59 -4.93 37.99
N ARG A 134 27.12 -6.12 38.36
CA ARG A 134 27.83 -7.17 39.08
C ARG A 134 27.57 -8.52 38.40
N ASN A 135 28.42 -9.52 38.62
CA ASN A 135 28.30 -10.82 37.92
C ASN A 135 27.00 -11.58 38.22
N ASP A 136 26.37 -11.33 39.37
CA ASP A 136 25.12 -11.95 39.80
C ASP A 136 23.89 -11.34 39.11
N ASN A 137 23.94 -10.08 38.69
CA ASN A 137 22.82 -9.37 38.06
C ASN A 137 23.04 -9.02 36.56
N PHE A 138 24.26 -9.16 36.06
CA PHE A 138 24.58 -8.98 34.66
C PHE A 138 25.77 -9.84 34.27
N LYS A 139 25.56 -10.73 33.29
CA LYS A 139 26.61 -11.58 32.74
C LYS A 139 26.58 -11.48 31.23
N LYS A 140 27.77 -11.32 30.63
CA LYS A 140 27.94 -11.28 29.18
C LYS A 140 29.12 -12.15 28.78
N VAL A 141 28.92 -13.04 27.83
CA VAL A 141 29.97 -13.90 27.25
C VAL A 141 29.98 -13.69 25.74
N LYS A 142 31.17 -13.55 25.17
CA LYS A 142 31.38 -13.52 23.72
C LYS A 142 32.37 -14.61 23.35
N LYS A 143 32.02 -15.41 22.34
CA LYS A 143 32.90 -16.34 21.62
C LYS A 143 32.82 -16.04 20.12
N ASP A 144 33.72 -16.61 19.32
CA ASP A 144 33.90 -16.28 17.89
C ASP A 144 32.61 -16.35 17.04
N GLY A 145 31.59 -17.08 17.50
CA GLY A 145 30.29 -17.24 16.84
C GLY A 145 29.06 -16.70 17.58
N ALA A 146 29.18 -16.25 18.85
CA ALA A 146 28.03 -15.93 19.68
C ALA A 146 28.33 -14.85 20.75
N ILE A 147 27.35 -14.00 21.01
CA ILE A 147 27.28 -13.11 22.17
C ILE A 147 26.05 -13.50 22.98
N GLU A 148 26.25 -13.87 24.23
CA GLU A 148 25.18 -14.20 25.17
C GLU A 148 25.16 -13.21 26.33
N VAL A 149 23.96 -12.84 26.75
CA VAL A 149 23.69 -11.90 27.83
C VAL A 149 22.64 -12.49 28.75
N ARG A 150 22.89 -12.41 30.07
CA ARG A 150 21.87 -12.49 31.12
C ARG A 150 21.83 -11.13 31.82
N LEU A 151 20.63 -10.58 31.96
CA LEU A 151 20.39 -9.27 32.54
C LEU A 151 19.22 -9.34 33.53
N ASP A 152 19.47 -9.03 34.80
CA ASP A 152 18.41 -8.85 35.79
C ASP A 152 17.55 -7.63 35.41
N MET A 153 16.24 -7.82 35.31
CA MET A 153 15.27 -6.79 34.91
C MET A 153 15.29 -5.55 35.83
N LYS A 154 15.71 -5.69 37.09
CA LYS A 154 15.84 -4.55 38.02
C LYS A 154 16.87 -3.52 37.53
N LEU A 155 17.87 -3.94 36.75
CA LEU A 155 18.83 -3.02 36.12
C LEU A 155 18.17 -2.11 35.07
N LEU A 156 17.03 -2.54 34.51
CA LEU A 156 16.19 -1.76 33.61
C LEU A 156 15.17 -0.87 34.35
N GLY A 157 15.18 -0.88 35.69
CA GLY A 157 14.20 -0.16 36.49
C GLY A 157 12.81 -0.80 36.47
N LEU A 158 12.71 -2.08 36.08
CA LEU A 158 11.45 -2.81 36.02
C LEU A 158 11.21 -3.54 37.35
N ALA A 159 10.03 -3.33 37.94
CA ALA A 159 9.59 -4.00 39.15
C ALA A 159 8.94 -5.37 38.88
N LYS A 160 8.39 -5.55 37.68
CA LYS A 160 7.74 -6.78 37.19
C LYS A 160 8.08 -6.98 35.71
N SER A 161 7.93 -8.22 35.25
CA SER A 161 8.12 -8.51 33.84
C SER A 161 7.04 -7.88 32.96
N GLN A 162 7.45 -7.39 31.79
CA GLN A 162 6.60 -6.79 30.76
C GLN A 162 7.24 -7.00 29.38
N PRO A 163 6.49 -6.89 28.27
CA PRO A 163 7.08 -6.97 26.94
C PRO A 163 8.18 -5.91 26.72
N VAL A 164 9.29 -6.29 26.08
CA VAL A 164 10.39 -5.38 25.70
C VAL A 164 10.72 -5.57 24.22
N LYS A 165 11.32 -4.55 23.58
CA LYS A 165 11.82 -4.69 22.20
C LYS A 165 13.34 -4.67 22.16
N ILE A 166 13.93 -5.54 21.35
CA ILE A 166 15.39 -5.73 21.24
C ILE A 166 15.84 -5.70 19.78
N GLY A 167 16.93 -4.96 19.54
CA GLY A 167 17.62 -4.93 18.25
C GLY A 167 19.13 -5.01 18.44
N PHE A 168 19.85 -5.57 17.47
CA PHE A 168 21.30 -5.66 17.50
C PHE A 168 21.93 -5.08 16.23
N TYR A 169 22.92 -4.21 16.41
CA TYR A 169 23.71 -3.59 15.37
C TYR A 169 25.19 -3.97 15.51
N ASP A 170 25.79 -4.46 14.43
CA ASP A 170 27.17 -4.97 14.40
C ASP A 170 28.26 -3.91 14.19
N GLY A 171 27.88 -2.63 14.15
CA GLY A 171 28.79 -1.50 13.91
C GLY A 171 29.10 -1.20 12.43
N LYS A 172 28.57 -1.99 11.48
CA LYS A 172 28.74 -1.84 10.03
C LYS A 172 27.39 -1.74 9.30
N ASN A 173 26.97 -2.78 8.58
CA ASN A 173 25.68 -2.87 7.89
C ASN A 173 24.82 -4.03 8.45
N GLY A 174 25.28 -4.75 9.47
CA GLY A 174 24.53 -5.83 10.08
C GLY A 174 23.55 -5.30 11.12
N LEU A 175 22.26 -5.38 10.81
CA LEU A 175 21.16 -5.16 11.74
C LEU A 175 20.31 -6.41 11.85
N ILE A 176 19.89 -6.71 13.07
CA ILE A 176 18.90 -7.76 13.33
C ILE A 176 17.90 -7.31 14.41
N PRO A 177 16.58 -7.28 14.13
CA PRO A 177 15.94 -7.53 12.83
C PRO A 177 16.48 -6.68 11.68
N SER A 178 16.24 -7.09 10.43
CA SER A 178 16.76 -6.41 9.24
C SER A 178 16.41 -4.92 9.23
N ALA A 179 17.25 -4.13 8.56
CA ALA A 179 17.02 -2.69 8.44
C ALA A 179 15.58 -2.37 7.98
N GLY A 180 14.94 -1.44 8.67
CA GLY A 180 13.60 -0.95 8.32
C GLY A 180 12.45 -1.76 8.93
N LYS A 181 12.71 -2.94 9.50
CA LYS A 181 11.74 -3.67 10.31
C LYS A 181 11.67 -3.11 11.73
N GLU A 182 10.61 -3.42 12.46
CA GLU A 182 10.56 -3.16 13.90
C GLU A 182 11.58 -4.03 14.64
N MET A 183 12.02 -3.58 15.81
CA MET A 183 12.82 -4.41 16.71
C MET A 183 12.01 -5.62 17.21
N MET A 184 12.70 -6.71 17.54
CA MET A 184 12.08 -7.97 17.94
C MET A 184 11.39 -7.78 19.30
N THR A 185 10.10 -8.09 19.38
CA THR A 185 9.37 -8.10 20.64
C THR A 185 9.72 -9.37 21.43
N VAL A 186 9.98 -9.20 22.73
CA VAL A 186 10.24 -10.29 23.68
C VAL A 186 9.16 -10.22 24.74
N ASP A 187 8.33 -11.26 24.83
CA ASP A 187 7.21 -11.30 25.76
C ASP A 187 7.66 -11.20 27.22
N LYS A 188 6.72 -10.78 28.08
CA LYS A 188 6.88 -10.92 29.52
C LYS A 188 7.11 -12.38 29.91
N ALA A 189 7.86 -12.60 30.98
CA ALA A 189 8.07 -13.90 31.59
C ALA A 189 6.75 -14.50 32.08
N ALA A 190 6.69 -15.83 32.10
CA ALA A 190 5.64 -16.54 32.81
C ALA A 190 5.65 -16.17 34.30
N PRO A 191 4.49 -16.17 34.98
CA PRO A 191 4.42 -15.89 36.40
C PRO A 191 5.20 -16.95 37.20
N VAL A 192 5.86 -16.53 38.28
CA VAL A 192 6.56 -17.44 39.18
C VAL A 192 5.55 -17.97 40.22
N ILE A 193 4.88 -19.07 39.88
CA ILE A 193 3.87 -19.74 40.71
C ILE A 193 4.17 -21.25 40.82
N SER A 194 3.57 -21.93 41.79
CA SER A 194 3.56 -23.40 41.82
C SER A 194 2.74 -23.96 40.67
N GLU A 195 3.09 -25.15 40.20
CA GLU A 195 2.35 -25.85 39.16
C GLU A 195 0.86 -26.01 39.56
N PRO A 196 -0.09 -25.51 38.75
CA PRO A 196 -1.50 -25.55 39.07
C PRO A 196 -2.09 -26.96 38.86
N VAL A 197 -3.05 -27.34 39.69
CA VAL A 197 -3.82 -28.58 39.53
C VAL A 197 -5.22 -28.19 39.03
N ILE A 198 -5.43 -28.28 37.72
CA ILE A 198 -6.67 -27.85 37.06
C ILE A 198 -7.64 -29.02 36.94
N LYS A 199 -8.89 -28.81 37.37
CA LYS A 199 -10.01 -29.71 37.08
C LYS A 199 -10.89 -29.08 36.02
N ILE A 200 -11.56 -29.93 35.24
CA ILE A 200 -12.60 -29.50 34.32
C ILE A 200 -13.94 -29.81 34.99
N ASP A 201 -14.44 -28.86 35.77
CA ASP A 201 -15.71 -28.98 36.47
C ASP A 201 -16.64 -27.77 36.30
N GLY A 202 -16.18 -26.71 35.63
CA GLY A 202 -16.89 -25.46 35.35
C GLY A 202 -16.99 -24.52 36.55
N ASP A 203 -16.41 -24.83 37.71
CA ASP A 203 -16.42 -23.96 38.88
C ASP A 203 -15.20 -23.05 38.90
N TYR A 204 -15.43 -21.74 38.75
CA TYR A 204 -14.35 -20.77 38.88
C TYR A 204 -13.92 -20.67 40.35
N SER A 205 -12.94 -21.50 40.72
CA SER A 205 -12.24 -21.36 41.99
C SER A 205 -11.02 -20.46 41.81
N ALA A 206 -10.90 -19.45 42.68
CA ALA A 206 -9.77 -18.53 42.66
C ALA A 206 -8.42 -19.23 42.92
N GLN A 207 -8.42 -20.49 43.35
CA GLN A 207 -7.21 -21.26 43.68
C GLN A 207 -6.67 -22.07 42.48
N GLU A 208 -7.52 -22.55 41.56
CA GLU A 208 -7.09 -23.37 40.41
C GLU A 208 -6.58 -22.51 39.23
N TRP A 209 -7.24 -21.36 38.99
CA TRP A 209 -6.90 -20.45 37.87
C TRP A 209 -6.15 -19.20 38.30
N GLU A 210 -5.69 -19.14 39.56
CA GLU A 210 -4.99 -17.97 40.11
C GLU A 210 -3.76 -17.62 39.26
N ASN A 211 -3.63 -16.35 38.85
CA ASN A 211 -2.52 -15.85 38.04
C ASN A 211 -2.37 -16.51 36.65
N LEU A 212 -3.36 -17.28 36.17
CA LEU A 212 -3.36 -17.90 34.84
C LEU A 212 -4.12 -17.09 33.76
N LYS A 213 -4.55 -15.87 34.09
CA LYS A 213 -5.24 -14.98 33.16
C LYS A 213 -4.29 -14.53 32.05
N VAL A 214 -4.66 -14.82 30.80
CA VAL A 214 -3.86 -14.47 29.62
C VAL A 214 -4.41 -13.25 28.88
N ALA A 215 -5.71 -12.97 28.97
CA ALA A 215 -6.30 -11.79 28.35
C ALA A 215 -7.60 -11.29 29.02
N ASP A 216 -7.84 -9.99 28.89
CA ASP A 216 -9.18 -9.41 29.06
C ASP A 216 -10.00 -9.61 27.77
N GLY A 217 -11.29 -9.87 27.96
CA GLY A 217 -12.25 -9.97 26.87
C GLY A 217 -12.94 -8.65 26.53
N GLN A 218 -13.76 -8.70 25.50
CA GLN A 218 -14.62 -7.66 24.97
C GLN A 218 -16.05 -8.21 24.83
N ASP A 219 -17.03 -7.33 25.05
CA ASP A 219 -18.46 -7.61 24.95
C ASP A 219 -18.90 -8.77 25.87
N LYS A 220 -19.42 -9.87 25.32
CA LYS A 220 -19.92 -11.00 26.13
C LYS A 220 -18.81 -11.86 26.74
N ILE A 221 -17.60 -11.86 26.21
CA ILE A 221 -16.45 -12.52 26.87
C ILE A 221 -15.79 -11.50 27.80
N LYS A 222 -15.58 -11.86 29.07
CA LYS A 222 -14.96 -10.98 30.07
C LYS A 222 -13.49 -11.29 30.27
N GLU A 223 -13.12 -12.57 30.36
CA GLU A 223 -11.76 -12.97 30.67
C GLU A 223 -11.39 -14.31 30.00
N LEU A 224 -10.12 -14.46 29.63
CA LEU A 224 -9.55 -15.67 29.07
C LEU A 224 -8.30 -16.08 29.83
N TYR A 225 -8.23 -17.37 30.14
CA TYR A 225 -7.18 -18.04 30.91
C TYR A 225 -6.66 -19.23 30.12
N ALA A 226 -5.35 -19.44 30.15
CA ALA A 226 -4.74 -20.57 29.45
C ALA A 226 -3.42 -20.99 30.06
N TYR A 227 -3.25 -22.29 30.26
CA TYR A 227 -2.06 -22.93 30.80
C TYR A 227 -1.75 -24.21 30.03
N LYS A 228 -0.47 -24.52 29.84
CA LYS A 228 -0.05 -25.83 29.33
C LYS A 228 1.02 -26.46 30.19
N ASP A 229 0.92 -27.77 30.35
CA ASP A 229 1.98 -28.62 30.85
C ASP A 229 2.57 -29.48 29.70
N ALA A 230 3.35 -30.51 30.02
CA ALA A 230 3.96 -31.38 29.02
C ALA A 230 2.97 -32.30 28.27
N GLN A 231 1.72 -32.43 28.75
CA GLN A 231 0.71 -33.35 28.23
C GLN A 231 -0.57 -32.63 27.80
N LYS A 232 -1.01 -31.61 28.54
CA LYS A 232 -2.32 -31.00 28.35
C LYS A 232 -2.26 -29.49 28.14
N LEU A 233 -3.20 -29.01 27.33
CA LEU A 233 -3.60 -27.62 27.24
C LEU A 233 -4.91 -27.44 28.01
N TYR A 234 -4.94 -26.45 28.91
CA TYR A 234 -6.11 -26.07 29.69
C TYR A 234 -6.52 -24.64 29.34
N ILE A 235 -7.81 -24.43 29.15
CA ILE A 235 -8.40 -23.17 28.72
C ILE A 235 -9.61 -22.90 29.60
N MET A 236 -9.75 -21.65 30.06
CA MET A 236 -10.96 -21.22 30.76
C MET A 236 -11.39 -19.83 30.28
N ALA A 237 -12.70 -19.64 30.12
CA ALA A 237 -13.30 -18.37 29.74
C ALA A 237 -14.46 -18.01 30.66
N LEU A 238 -14.52 -16.74 31.07
CA LEU A 238 -15.65 -16.16 31.81
C LEU A 238 -16.43 -15.22 30.91
N GLY A 239 -17.75 -15.34 30.90
CA GLY A 239 -18.60 -14.50 30.06
C GLY A 239 -20.06 -14.92 29.99
N GLU A 240 -20.69 -14.56 28.89
CA GLU A 240 -22.07 -14.90 28.53
C GLU A 240 -22.06 -15.70 27.22
N ALA A 241 -23.14 -16.45 26.93
CA ALA A 241 -23.32 -17.21 25.68
C ALA A 241 -22.23 -18.28 25.38
N LEU A 242 -21.47 -18.72 26.39
CA LEU A 242 -20.43 -19.74 26.24
C LEU A 242 -20.99 -21.14 25.95
N LYS A 243 -22.26 -21.39 26.33
CA LYS A 243 -22.98 -22.64 26.02
C LYS A 243 -23.50 -22.73 24.58
N GLU A 244 -23.45 -21.64 23.83
CA GLU A 244 -23.98 -21.61 22.46
C GLU A 244 -23.07 -22.36 21.47
N ALA A 245 -23.64 -22.78 20.34
CA ALA A 245 -22.93 -23.46 19.27
C ALA A 245 -22.11 -22.48 18.42
N ASP A 246 -21.13 -23.01 17.70
CA ASP A 246 -20.26 -22.30 16.76
C ASP A 246 -19.39 -21.22 17.43
N ASN A 247 -19.13 -21.34 18.73
CA ASN A 247 -18.10 -20.56 19.41
C ASN A 247 -16.73 -21.16 19.10
N ASN A 248 -15.73 -20.30 18.85
CA ASN A 248 -14.43 -20.72 18.32
C ASN A 248 -13.30 -20.29 19.26
N ILE A 249 -12.37 -21.19 19.52
CA ILE A 249 -11.08 -20.91 20.14
C ILE A 249 -9.99 -21.22 19.11
N TYR A 250 -9.21 -20.21 18.76
CA TYR A 250 -8.17 -20.29 17.74
C TYR A 250 -6.80 -20.47 18.40
N LEU A 251 -6.00 -21.40 17.88
CA LEU A 251 -4.66 -21.72 18.37
C LEU A 251 -3.64 -21.49 17.25
N ASN A 252 -2.65 -20.64 17.52
CA ASN A 252 -1.45 -20.54 16.69
C ASN A 252 -0.33 -21.35 17.38
N THR A 253 0.08 -22.44 16.73
CA THR A 253 1.01 -23.44 17.24
C THR A 253 2.42 -23.29 16.70
N ASP A 254 2.59 -22.66 15.54
CA ASP A 254 3.88 -22.50 14.86
C ASP A 254 4.53 -21.11 15.05
N ASN A 255 3.80 -20.19 15.69
CA ASN A 255 4.13 -18.79 15.91
C ASN A 255 4.35 -17.99 14.62
N ASN A 256 3.69 -18.38 13.52
CA ASN A 256 3.84 -17.76 12.22
C ASN A 256 2.51 -17.24 11.68
N ALA A 257 2.34 -15.93 11.76
CA ALA A 257 1.15 -15.25 11.26
C ALA A 257 0.94 -15.32 9.76
N SER A 258 1.94 -15.74 8.99
CA SER A 258 1.80 -15.93 7.54
C SER A 258 1.20 -17.29 7.17
N THR A 259 1.09 -18.21 8.13
CA THR A 259 0.44 -19.52 8.02
C THR A 259 -0.80 -19.57 8.91
N GLY A 260 -1.64 -20.60 8.73
CA GLY A 260 -2.90 -20.71 9.45
C GLY A 260 -4.00 -19.78 8.94
N TYR A 261 -5.16 -19.87 9.59
CA TYR A 261 -6.32 -19.00 9.36
C TYR A 261 -6.06 -17.61 9.94
N LYS A 262 -6.21 -16.59 9.11
CA LYS A 262 -6.18 -15.20 9.56
C LYS A 262 -7.61 -14.74 9.86
N ASN A 263 -7.91 -14.52 11.13
CA ASN A 263 -9.04 -13.68 11.52
C ASN A 263 -8.86 -12.32 10.87
N TRP A 264 -9.96 -11.63 10.52
CA TRP A 264 -10.07 -10.48 9.59
C TRP A 264 -9.21 -9.22 9.86
N GLY A 265 -7.91 -9.35 10.14
CA GLY A 265 -7.02 -8.26 10.54
C GLY A 265 -7.29 -7.71 11.95
N GLN A 266 -8.20 -8.32 12.70
CA GLN A 266 -8.68 -7.80 13.98
C GLN A 266 -7.68 -7.92 15.15
N TYR A 267 -6.67 -8.78 14.97
CA TYR A 267 -5.53 -8.95 15.85
C TYR A 267 -4.26 -8.56 15.10
N THR A 268 -3.27 -8.02 15.80
CA THR A 268 -1.96 -7.74 15.18
C THR A 268 -1.25 -9.01 14.78
N ASP A 269 -0.32 -8.94 13.82
CA ASP A 269 0.43 -10.10 13.30
C ASP A 269 1.11 -10.96 14.38
N ASN A 270 1.47 -10.43 15.54
CA ASN A 270 2.03 -11.28 16.59
C ASN A 270 0.98 -12.30 17.06
N GLY A 271 1.26 -13.60 16.98
CA GLY A 271 0.37 -14.67 17.45
C GLY A 271 -0.91 -14.92 16.64
N ALA A 272 -1.26 -14.09 15.65
CA ALA A 272 -2.34 -14.37 14.68
C ALA A 272 -1.93 -15.52 13.72
N GLY A 273 -2.85 -16.04 12.89
CA GLY A 273 -2.57 -17.19 12.02
C GLY A 273 -2.84 -18.52 12.71
N ALA A 274 -4.11 -18.87 12.88
CA ALA A 274 -4.54 -20.04 13.63
C ALA A 274 -4.34 -21.34 12.83
N ASP A 275 -3.49 -22.22 13.32
CA ASP A 275 -3.28 -23.56 12.75
C ASP A 275 -4.42 -24.51 13.12
N TYR A 276 -5.00 -24.30 14.30
CA TYR A 276 -6.05 -25.12 14.86
C TYR A 276 -7.20 -24.27 15.42
N MET A 277 -8.39 -24.85 15.41
CA MET A 277 -9.60 -24.28 15.99
C MET A 277 -10.30 -25.33 16.83
N LEU A 278 -10.64 -24.99 18.06
CA LEU A 278 -11.64 -25.71 18.85
C LEU A 278 -12.99 -25.02 18.62
N GLN A 279 -14.02 -25.79 18.26
CA GLN A 279 -15.36 -25.25 18.01
C GLN A 279 -16.43 -26.02 18.79
N SER A 280 -17.37 -25.30 19.40
CA SER A 280 -18.54 -25.87 20.06
C SER A 280 -19.61 -26.30 19.06
N ASP A 281 -20.27 -27.44 19.31
CA ASP A 281 -21.42 -27.88 18.53
C ASP A 281 -22.76 -27.61 19.26
N ALA A 282 -23.86 -27.93 18.59
CA ALA A 282 -25.22 -27.71 19.11
C ALA A 282 -25.55 -28.49 20.40
N LYS A 283 -24.74 -29.48 20.79
CA LYS A 283 -24.88 -30.23 22.05
C LYS A 283 -24.01 -29.67 23.17
N GLY A 284 -23.15 -28.70 22.87
CA GLY A 284 -22.15 -28.15 23.78
C GLY A 284 -20.85 -28.95 23.82
N ASP A 285 -20.68 -29.94 22.95
CA ASP A 285 -19.41 -30.67 22.80
C ASP A 285 -18.41 -29.81 22.01
N TRP A 286 -17.12 -29.91 22.34
CA TRP A 286 -16.06 -29.18 21.64
C TRP A 286 -15.22 -30.12 20.79
N LYS A 287 -14.89 -29.69 19.57
CA LYS A 287 -14.09 -30.49 18.62
C LYS A 287 -12.91 -29.70 18.10
N LEU A 288 -11.80 -30.41 17.88
CA LEU A 288 -10.58 -29.85 17.30
C LEU A 288 -10.59 -29.97 15.78
N TYR A 289 -10.25 -28.89 15.11
CA TYR A 289 -10.06 -28.79 13.68
C TYR A 289 -8.68 -28.24 13.36
N GLN A 290 -8.08 -28.74 12.28
CA GLN A 290 -6.84 -28.25 11.70
C GLN A 290 -7.15 -27.44 10.44
N TYR A 291 -6.48 -26.32 10.27
CA TYR A 291 -6.57 -25.50 9.07
C TYR A 291 -5.92 -26.21 7.87
N VAL A 292 -6.58 -26.23 6.71
CA VAL A 292 -6.11 -27.01 5.54
C VAL A 292 -6.09 -26.24 4.21
N GLY A 293 -6.47 -24.97 4.16
CA GLY A 293 -6.45 -24.21 2.91
C GLY A 293 -7.00 -22.81 3.06
N PRO A 294 -7.03 -22.00 1.98
CA PRO A 294 -7.47 -20.60 2.05
C PRO A 294 -8.89 -20.45 2.61
N ASP A 295 -9.16 -19.26 3.16
CA ASP A 295 -10.43 -18.84 3.74
C ASP A 295 -10.90 -19.74 4.91
N TRP A 296 -12.18 -20.07 4.99
CA TRP A 296 -12.73 -20.89 6.08
C TRP A 296 -12.65 -22.38 5.72
N ASN A 297 -11.45 -22.95 5.71
CA ASN A 297 -11.23 -24.36 5.35
C ASN A 297 -10.56 -25.17 6.47
N TRP A 298 -11.35 -26.01 7.13
CA TRP A 298 -11.00 -26.73 8.35
C TRP A 298 -11.30 -28.22 8.25
N SER A 299 -10.37 -29.07 8.71
CA SER A 299 -10.53 -30.53 8.78
C SER A 299 -10.52 -30.99 10.23
N GLU A 300 -11.48 -31.82 10.64
CA GLU A 300 -11.53 -32.35 12.02
C GLU A 300 -10.27 -33.19 12.31
N ALA A 301 -9.55 -32.85 13.38
CA ALA A 301 -8.29 -33.48 13.78
C ALA A 301 -8.47 -34.66 14.76
N LYS A 302 -9.71 -35.05 15.07
CA LYS A 302 -10.09 -36.16 15.98
C LYS A 302 -9.25 -36.21 17.27
N ALA A 303 -9.47 -35.23 18.14
CA ALA A 303 -8.88 -35.19 19.47
C ALA A 303 -9.95 -35.38 20.55
N GLN A 304 -9.57 -35.95 21.70
CA GLN A 304 -10.42 -35.94 22.90
C GLN A 304 -10.34 -34.56 23.53
N VAL A 305 -11.50 -33.91 23.68
CA VAL A 305 -11.65 -32.60 24.32
C VAL A 305 -12.65 -32.75 25.46
N GLU A 306 -12.20 -32.45 26.67
CA GLU A 306 -13.04 -32.42 27.87
C GLU A 306 -13.46 -30.96 28.09
N ALA A 307 -14.75 -30.65 28.06
CA ALA A 307 -15.25 -29.29 28.24
C ALA A 307 -16.52 -29.26 29.10
N ILE A 308 -16.60 -28.30 30.02
CA ILE A 308 -17.77 -28.08 30.87
C ILE A 308 -18.06 -26.58 30.94
N VAL A 309 -19.35 -26.23 30.86
CA VAL A 309 -19.83 -24.86 31.10
C VAL A 309 -20.83 -24.83 32.24
N LYS A 310 -20.52 -24.12 33.33
CA LYS A 310 -21.47 -23.84 34.42
C LYS A 310 -21.80 -22.36 34.46
N GLU A 311 -22.94 -22.06 35.08
CA GLU A 311 -23.42 -20.69 35.24
C GLU A 311 -23.70 -20.40 36.69
N LYS A 312 -23.23 -19.24 37.16
CA LYS A 312 -23.43 -18.76 38.52
C LYS A 312 -23.62 -17.25 38.47
N ASP A 313 -24.71 -16.77 39.07
CA ASP A 313 -25.06 -15.34 39.14
C ASP A 313 -25.04 -14.61 37.78
N GLY A 314 -25.48 -15.30 36.72
CA GLY A 314 -25.53 -14.77 35.35
C GLY A 314 -24.20 -14.76 34.59
N VAL A 315 -23.12 -15.29 35.19
CA VAL A 315 -21.83 -15.46 34.53
C VAL A 315 -21.59 -16.94 34.22
N GLN A 316 -21.26 -17.25 32.97
CA GLN A 316 -20.86 -18.57 32.53
C GLN A 316 -19.35 -18.73 32.63
N CYS A 317 -18.91 -19.89 33.12
CA CYS A 317 -17.52 -20.33 33.17
C CYS A 317 -17.39 -21.57 32.27
N LEU A 318 -16.63 -21.44 31.18
CA LEU A 318 -16.18 -22.54 30.35
C LEU A 318 -14.82 -23.00 30.86
N GLU A 319 -14.67 -24.29 31.16
CA GLU A 319 -13.39 -24.96 31.35
C GLU A 319 -13.21 -26.04 30.29
N LEU A 320 -12.02 -26.11 29.71
CA LEU A 320 -11.69 -27.05 28.65
C LEU A 320 -10.26 -27.61 28.83
N SER A 321 -10.08 -28.91 28.63
CA SER A 321 -8.76 -29.52 28.45
C SER A 321 -8.66 -30.41 27.21
N MET A 322 -7.46 -30.49 26.65
CA MET A 322 -7.13 -31.41 25.56
C MET A 322 -5.66 -31.88 25.62
N ASP A 323 -5.36 -33.02 25.00
CA ASP A 323 -3.98 -33.51 24.84
C ASP A 323 -3.22 -32.66 23.82
N ILE A 324 -2.12 -32.04 24.25
CA ILE A 324 -1.29 -31.17 23.42
C ILE A 324 -0.63 -31.93 22.26
N ASN A 325 -0.44 -33.24 22.40
CA ASN A 325 0.13 -34.10 21.34
C ASN A 325 -0.84 -34.32 20.17
N SER A 326 -2.09 -33.87 20.30
CA SER A 326 -3.04 -33.82 19.17
C SER A 326 -2.72 -32.67 18.19
N LEU A 327 -1.84 -31.75 18.58
CA LEU A 327 -1.37 -30.64 17.76
C LEU A 327 -0.02 -31.01 17.14
N ASN A 328 0.20 -30.67 15.87
CA ASN A 328 1.47 -30.90 15.19
C ASN A 328 2.37 -29.67 15.26
N SER A 329 3.68 -29.88 15.28
CA SER A 329 4.70 -28.82 15.17
C SER A 329 4.62 -27.71 16.22
N VAL A 330 4.09 -28.03 17.41
CA VAL A 330 3.90 -27.09 18.53
C VAL A 330 5.24 -26.49 18.97
N LYS A 331 5.33 -25.17 18.88
CA LYS A 331 6.43 -24.38 19.44
C LYS A 331 6.31 -24.25 20.96
N LYS A 332 7.37 -23.77 21.62
CA LYS A 332 7.35 -23.63 23.08
C LYS A 332 6.32 -22.59 23.52
N ASN A 333 6.28 -21.45 22.84
CA ASN A 333 5.18 -20.49 22.94
C ASN A 333 4.02 -20.97 22.07
N LEU A 334 2.82 -20.94 22.64
CA LEU A 334 1.54 -21.21 21.99
C LEU A 334 0.66 -19.96 22.19
N TYR A 335 -0.09 -19.54 21.18
CA TYR A 335 -0.98 -18.38 21.28
C TYR A 335 -2.44 -18.76 21.04
N ILE A 336 -3.34 -18.07 21.75
CA ILE A 336 -4.77 -18.37 21.80
C ILE A 336 -5.62 -17.10 21.65
N SER A 337 -6.73 -17.22 20.93
CA SER A 337 -7.86 -16.30 21.04
C SER A 337 -9.18 -17.06 21.08
N MET A 338 -10.24 -16.39 21.49
CA MET A 338 -11.59 -16.91 21.52
C MET A 338 -12.55 -15.87 20.94
N GLY A 339 -13.50 -16.34 20.13
CA GLY A 339 -14.59 -15.53 19.58
C GLY A 339 -15.92 -16.28 19.68
N LEU A 340 -16.97 -15.56 20.06
CA LEU A 340 -18.33 -16.07 20.04
C LEU A 340 -18.93 -15.97 18.64
N LYS A 341 -19.94 -16.80 18.39
CA LYS A 341 -20.76 -16.71 17.18
C LYS A 341 -21.31 -15.29 16.98
N ASN A 342 -21.42 -14.88 15.71
CA ASN A 342 -21.92 -13.57 15.27
C ASN A 342 -21.19 -12.38 15.91
N ASP A 343 -19.90 -12.56 16.23
CA ASP A 343 -19.01 -11.52 16.72
C ASP A 343 -19.50 -10.81 17.99
N THR A 344 -20.21 -11.57 18.85
CA THR A 344 -20.83 -11.01 20.07
C THR A 344 -19.89 -10.95 21.29
N GLY A 345 -18.66 -11.45 21.16
CA GLY A 345 -17.66 -11.38 22.21
C GLY A 345 -16.32 -11.99 21.80
N PHE A 346 -15.22 -11.41 22.30
CA PHE A 346 -13.86 -11.79 21.94
C PHE A 346 -12.92 -11.75 23.13
N ALA A 347 -11.91 -12.61 23.15
CA ALA A 347 -10.76 -12.48 24.04
C ALA A 347 -9.49 -13.00 23.34
N PRO A 348 -8.41 -12.21 23.19
CA PRO A 348 -8.28 -10.81 23.61
C PRO A 348 -9.25 -9.85 22.89
N LYS A 349 -9.33 -8.61 23.39
CA LYS A 349 -10.04 -7.51 22.71
C LYS A 349 -9.53 -7.33 21.28
N ILE A 350 -10.47 -7.17 20.35
CA ILE A 350 -10.17 -6.97 18.92
C ILE A 350 -10.05 -5.48 18.61
N TRP A 351 -9.39 -5.14 17.49
CA TRP A 351 -9.16 -3.76 17.01
C TRP A 351 -8.38 -2.86 18.00
N ALA A 352 -7.86 -3.44 19.07
CA ALA A 352 -7.11 -2.74 20.12
C ALA A 352 -5.59 -2.76 19.90
N GLY A 353 -5.13 -3.27 18.74
CA GLY A 353 -3.71 -3.48 18.48
C GLY A 353 -3.09 -4.56 19.37
N ILE A 354 -3.89 -5.55 19.79
CA ILE A 354 -3.48 -6.64 20.68
C ILE A 354 -3.34 -7.93 19.85
N PRO A 355 -2.27 -8.72 20.05
CA PRO A 355 -2.10 -10.04 19.45
C PRO A 355 -3.03 -11.11 20.06
N TYR A 356 -2.95 -12.35 19.59
CA TYR A 356 -3.44 -13.48 20.39
C TYR A 356 -2.71 -13.53 21.74
N ALA A 357 -3.39 -14.06 22.76
CA ALA A 357 -2.83 -14.19 24.09
C ALA A 357 -1.82 -15.33 24.14
N LYS A 358 -0.68 -15.11 24.81
CA LYS A 358 0.30 -16.18 25.03
C LYS A 358 -0.19 -17.14 26.11
N VAL A 359 -0.25 -18.43 25.80
CA VAL A 359 -0.53 -19.50 26.77
C VAL A 359 0.61 -19.60 27.77
N ILE A 360 0.28 -19.72 29.07
CA ILE A 360 1.28 -19.82 30.13
C ILE A 360 1.95 -21.19 30.09
N ASP A 361 3.27 -21.18 30.07
CA ASP A 361 4.13 -22.36 30.21
C ASP A 361 5.14 -22.08 31.33
N LEU A 362 5.15 -22.93 32.36
CA LEU A 362 6.02 -22.80 33.53
C LEU A 362 7.36 -23.55 33.35
N ASN A 363 7.56 -24.26 32.24
CA ASN A 363 8.78 -25.02 31.98
C ASN A 363 9.96 -24.09 31.67
N SER A 364 11.04 -24.26 32.44
CA SER A 364 12.30 -23.53 32.27
C SER A 364 12.93 -23.74 30.89
N TYR A 365 13.58 -22.71 30.35
CA TYR A 365 14.45 -22.77 29.18
C TYR A 365 15.86 -23.29 29.53
N ASN A 366 16.25 -23.27 30.81
CA ASN A 366 17.55 -23.73 31.31
C ASN A 366 18.77 -23.08 30.60
N ILE A 367 18.65 -21.79 30.26
CA ILE A 367 19.68 -21.04 29.53
C ILE A 367 20.95 -20.85 30.37
N LYS A 368 22.11 -21.09 29.75
CA LYS A 368 23.45 -20.95 30.33
C LYS A 368 24.27 -19.96 29.53
N ILE A 369 24.74 -18.90 30.19
CA ILE A 369 25.66 -17.93 29.58
C ILE A 369 27.09 -18.50 29.58
N ASP A 370 27.42 -19.34 28.61
CA ASP A 370 28.71 -20.07 28.49
C ASP A 370 29.36 -19.99 27.08
N GLY A 371 28.69 -19.33 26.14
CA GLY A 371 29.04 -19.12 24.75
C GLY A 371 28.66 -20.26 23.81
N LYS A 372 27.86 -21.23 24.26
CA LYS A 372 27.25 -22.28 23.42
C LYS A 372 25.80 -21.91 23.10
N THR A 373 25.27 -22.41 22.00
CA THR A 373 23.93 -22.03 21.52
C THR A 373 22.92 -23.17 21.52
N THR A 374 23.28 -24.34 22.07
CA THR A 374 22.46 -25.55 22.04
C THR A 374 21.21 -25.45 22.92
N ASP A 375 21.31 -24.75 24.03
CA ASP A 375 20.24 -24.42 24.98
C ASP A 375 19.25 -23.37 24.44
N TRP A 376 19.59 -22.68 23.34
CA TRP A 376 18.71 -21.72 22.67
C TRP A 376 17.76 -22.34 21.64
N ALA A 377 17.82 -23.66 21.44
CA ALA A 377 17.06 -24.34 20.39
C ALA A 377 15.54 -24.21 20.56
N GLU A 378 15.05 -24.14 21.80
CA GLU A 378 13.62 -24.00 22.14
C GLU A 378 13.13 -22.54 22.22
N VAL A 379 14.01 -21.55 22.01
CA VAL A 379 13.63 -20.13 22.08
C VAL A 379 12.96 -19.69 20.79
N ASP A 380 11.65 -19.47 20.84
CA ASP A 380 10.85 -19.09 19.67
C ASP A 380 10.96 -17.61 19.29
N SER A 381 11.22 -16.75 20.27
CA SER A 381 11.46 -15.31 20.06
C SER A 381 12.82 -15.11 19.38
N LYS A 382 12.80 -15.31 18.05
CA LYS A 382 13.97 -15.37 17.20
C LYS A 382 13.77 -14.56 15.94
N SER A 383 14.72 -13.68 15.66
CA SER A 383 14.89 -13.03 14.38
C SER A 383 16.06 -13.65 13.63
N ALA A 384 15.90 -13.91 12.34
CA ALA A 384 16.98 -14.31 11.45
C ALA A 384 17.61 -13.08 10.79
N ALA A 385 18.92 -13.11 10.58
CA ALA A 385 19.61 -12.05 9.86
C ALA A 385 19.25 -12.11 8.38
N ASP A 386 19.11 -10.93 7.77
CA ASP A 386 19.10 -10.86 6.33
C ASP A 386 20.49 -11.17 5.76
N ARG A 387 20.55 -12.14 4.86
CA ARG A 387 21.79 -12.51 4.18
C ARG A 387 21.90 -11.89 2.79
N THR A 388 20.91 -11.11 2.36
CA THR A 388 20.94 -10.39 1.09
C THR A 388 22.07 -9.37 1.14
N ALA A 389 23.05 -9.53 0.26
CA ALA A 389 24.15 -8.60 0.17
C ALA A 389 23.65 -7.25 -0.34
N LEU A 390 23.98 -6.18 0.36
CA LEU A 390 23.79 -4.82 -0.12
C LEU A 390 24.86 -4.55 -1.18
N LYS A 391 24.45 -4.15 -2.39
CA LYS A 391 25.36 -3.86 -3.51
C LYS A 391 25.03 -2.51 -4.11
N LEU A 392 26.07 -1.75 -4.46
CA LEU A 392 26.02 -0.53 -5.24
C LEU A 392 26.70 -0.84 -6.56
N LEU A 393 25.93 -0.76 -7.63
CA LEU A 393 26.39 -0.84 -9.01
C LEU A 393 26.37 0.58 -9.58
N ALA A 394 27.46 1.00 -10.20
CA ALA A 394 27.57 2.31 -10.82
C ALA A 394 28.25 2.22 -12.19
N ALA A 395 27.72 2.97 -13.14
CA ALA A 395 28.29 3.15 -14.46
C ALA A 395 27.91 4.53 -15.00
N GLN A 396 28.64 5.02 -15.98
CA GLN A 396 28.27 6.25 -16.67
C GLN A 396 28.44 6.09 -18.17
N ASP A 397 27.67 6.85 -18.92
CA ASP A 397 27.88 7.04 -20.34
C ASP A 397 28.30 8.50 -20.63
N SER A 398 28.22 8.95 -21.89
CA SER A 398 28.57 10.32 -22.26
C SER A 398 27.61 11.40 -21.74
N ARG A 399 26.45 11.02 -21.19
CA ARG A 399 25.33 11.91 -20.84
C ARG A 399 24.80 11.70 -19.42
N LYS A 400 24.85 10.48 -18.89
CA LYS A 400 24.20 10.08 -17.64
C LYS A 400 25.12 9.24 -16.75
N LEU A 401 24.92 9.37 -15.44
CA LEU A 401 25.35 8.46 -14.40
C LEU A 401 24.17 7.54 -14.05
N TYR A 402 24.43 6.24 -13.98
CA TYR A 402 23.48 5.20 -13.63
C TYR A 402 23.92 4.52 -12.34
N THR A 403 22.99 4.33 -11.41
CA THR A 403 23.24 3.48 -10.24
C THR A 403 22.09 2.51 -10.02
N ILE A 404 22.44 1.35 -9.48
CA ILE A 404 21.49 0.39 -8.92
C ILE A 404 22.02 0.02 -7.56
N VAL A 405 21.20 0.19 -6.53
CA VAL A 405 21.48 -0.35 -5.22
C VAL A 405 20.55 -1.55 -5.04
N THR A 406 21.09 -2.73 -4.78
CA THR A 406 20.30 -3.94 -4.50
C THR A 406 20.53 -4.38 -3.07
N GLY A 407 19.51 -4.92 -2.42
CA GLY A 407 19.57 -5.37 -1.04
C GLY A 407 18.16 -5.63 -0.54
N SER A 408 18.01 -6.06 0.71
CA SER A 408 16.68 -6.22 1.29
C SER A 408 16.16 -4.92 1.91
N SER A 409 14.84 -4.77 1.93
CA SER A 409 14.14 -3.63 2.54
C SER A 409 14.54 -2.27 1.94
N MET A 410 14.73 -2.23 0.62
CA MET A 410 14.89 -0.97 -0.09
C MET A 410 13.65 -0.10 0.08
N ASN A 411 13.86 1.21 0.10
CA ASN A 411 12.78 2.18 0.33
C ASN A 411 13.12 3.52 -0.35
N THR A 412 12.35 4.58 -0.09
CA THR A 412 12.58 5.89 -0.71
C THR A 412 13.74 6.69 -0.08
N GLN A 413 14.16 6.36 1.15
CA GLN A 413 15.19 7.07 1.92
C GLN A 413 16.61 6.70 1.46
N ASN A 414 17.06 7.34 0.38
CA ASN A 414 18.36 7.09 -0.23
C ASN A 414 19.14 8.39 -0.37
N GLU A 415 20.41 8.36 0.02
CA GLU A 415 21.37 9.43 -0.19
C GLU A 415 22.56 8.92 -1.01
N TYR A 416 22.94 9.65 -2.05
CA TYR A 416 24.17 9.42 -2.80
C TYR A 416 25.10 10.62 -2.63
N VAL A 417 26.33 10.37 -2.22
CA VAL A 417 27.35 11.39 -2.01
C VAL A 417 28.30 11.37 -3.20
N LEU A 418 28.45 12.50 -3.88
CA LEU A 418 29.19 12.62 -5.13
C LEU A 418 30.37 13.60 -4.98
N ASP A 419 31.56 13.07 -5.24
CA ASP A 419 32.81 13.81 -5.44
C ASP A 419 33.16 13.72 -6.92
N VAL A 420 33.23 14.87 -7.57
CA VAL A 420 33.45 14.97 -9.01
C VAL A 420 34.69 15.78 -9.38
N ARG A 421 35.31 16.49 -8.42
CA ARG A 421 36.52 17.30 -8.62
C ARG A 421 37.31 17.49 -7.32
N LYS A 422 38.55 18.00 -7.43
CA LYS A 422 39.34 18.37 -6.26
C LYS A 422 38.77 19.62 -5.57
N GLY A 423 38.74 19.62 -4.24
CA GLY A 423 38.47 20.81 -3.42
C GLY A 423 37.03 20.97 -2.89
N GLY A 424 36.27 19.89 -2.74
CA GLY A 424 34.91 19.90 -2.18
C GLY A 424 34.80 20.10 -0.67
N PHE A 425 33.55 20.06 -0.19
CA PHE A 425 33.18 20.26 1.20
C PHE A 425 33.16 18.95 2.00
N GLN A 426 33.10 19.05 3.32
CA GLN A 426 32.78 17.93 4.20
C GLN A 426 31.27 17.68 4.21
N TYR A 427 30.84 16.42 4.08
CA TYR A 427 29.47 15.98 4.30
C TYR A 427 29.46 14.68 5.13
N GLY A 428 29.04 14.77 6.39
CA GLY A 428 29.16 13.70 7.37
C GLY A 428 30.61 13.26 7.54
N ILE A 429 30.90 11.99 7.22
CA ILE A 429 32.25 11.41 7.25
C ILE A 429 33.02 11.61 5.93
N TYR A 430 32.36 12.09 4.88
CA TYR A 430 32.93 12.18 3.54
C TYR A 430 33.54 13.56 3.30
N SER A 431 34.79 13.61 2.87
CA SER A 431 35.47 14.84 2.44
C SER A 431 35.42 15.00 0.93
N GLY A 432 35.64 16.22 0.42
CA GLY A 432 35.73 16.49 -1.01
C GLY A 432 34.40 16.30 -1.76
N VAL A 433 33.27 16.57 -1.11
CA VAL A 433 31.94 16.37 -1.70
C VAL A 433 31.47 17.67 -2.37
N GLU A 434 30.95 17.56 -3.59
CA GLU A 434 30.31 18.69 -4.28
C GLU A 434 28.80 18.55 -4.34
N TYR A 435 28.28 17.34 -4.50
CA TYR A 435 26.85 17.10 -4.70
C TYR A 435 26.36 15.97 -3.81
N VAL A 436 25.11 16.08 -3.40
CA VAL A 436 24.38 15.02 -2.71
C VAL A 436 23.06 14.82 -3.43
N VAL A 437 22.76 13.58 -3.82
CA VAL A 437 21.41 13.18 -4.23
C VAL A 437 20.66 12.78 -2.97
N LYS A 438 19.55 13.43 -2.68
CA LYS A 438 18.70 13.18 -1.51
C LYS A 438 17.25 13.52 -1.86
N ASP A 439 16.32 12.71 -1.36
CA ASP A 439 14.87 12.89 -1.57
C ASP A 439 14.46 12.96 -3.05
N GLY A 440 15.21 12.29 -3.95
CA GLY A 440 14.96 12.33 -5.40
C GLY A 440 15.52 13.56 -6.13
N TYR A 441 16.34 14.37 -5.45
CA TYR A 441 16.95 15.57 -6.03
C TYR A 441 18.46 15.59 -5.84
N VAL A 442 19.21 16.02 -6.85
CA VAL A 442 20.63 16.35 -6.72
C VAL A 442 20.76 17.80 -6.25
N CYS A 443 21.51 18.01 -5.18
CA CYS A 443 21.78 19.30 -4.55
C CYS A 443 23.28 19.55 -4.49
N PRO A 444 23.79 20.70 -4.96
CA PRO A 444 25.16 21.09 -4.68
C PRO A 444 25.34 21.45 -3.21
N LEU A 445 26.55 21.28 -2.68
CA LEU A 445 26.96 21.81 -1.39
C LEU A 445 27.45 23.26 -1.54
N LYS A 446 27.09 24.10 -0.57
CA LYS A 446 27.56 25.50 -0.46
C LYS A 446 28.42 25.75 0.79
N GLY A 447 28.79 24.67 1.48
CA GLY A 447 29.53 24.68 2.74
C GLY A 447 29.53 23.29 3.35
N ASN A 448 30.33 23.10 4.40
CA ASN A 448 30.41 21.83 5.11
C ASN A 448 29.03 21.46 5.69
N ASN A 449 28.50 20.30 5.30
CA ASN A 449 27.18 19.79 5.68
C ASN A 449 26.00 20.69 5.26
N LEU A 450 26.20 21.62 4.31
CA LEU A 450 25.18 22.59 3.90
C LEU A 450 24.76 22.39 2.44
N LEU A 451 23.59 21.77 2.25
CA LEU A 451 22.95 21.62 0.95
C LEU A 451 22.38 22.95 0.45
N ASP A 452 22.66 23.30 -0.80
CA ASP A 452 22.00 24.41 -1.49
C ASP A 452 20.70 23.95 -2.16
N LYS A 453 19.64 23.85 -1.34
CA LYS A 453 18.31 23.42 -1.79
C LYS A 453 17.70 24.33 -2.88
N SER A 454 18.18 25.57 -3.05
CA SER A 454 17.70 26.49 -4.09
C SER A 454 18.12 26.08 -5.50
N ARG A 455 19.18 25.28 -5.60
CA ARG A 455 19.75 24.77 -6.84
C ARG A 455 19.47 23.28 -7.06
N LYS A 456 18.52 22.71 -6.31
CA LYS A 456 18.17 21.30 -6.43
C LYS A 456 17.54 21.03 -7.80
N THR A 457 17.86 19.89 -8.40
CA THR A 457 17.22 19.43 -9.64
C THR A 457 16.80 17.97 -9.51
N ALA A 458 15.66 17.60 -10.08
CA ALA A 458 15.11 16.25 -9.95
C ALA A 458 16.03 15.21 -10.60
N VAL A 459 16.00 14.00 -10.06
CA VAL A 459 16.77 12.84 -10.52
C VAL A 459 15.78 11.70 -10.75
N TYR A 460 15.99 10.89 -11.80
CA TYR A 460 15.16 9.70 -11.99
C TYR A 460 15.43 8.73 -10.85
N MET A 461 14.36 8.32 -10.17
CA MET A 461 14.39 7.30 -9.13
C MET A 461 13.35 6.24 -9.44
N ASP A 462 13.70 4.98 -9.26
CA ASP A 462 12.78 3.85 -9.33
C ASP A 462 13.03 2.93 -8.14
N TYR A 463 12.02 2.84 -7.27
CA TYR A 463 12.08 2.18 -5.98
C TYR A 463 11.33 0.85 -6.00
N GLN A 464 12.02 -0.24 -5.81
CA GLN A 464 11.48 -1.60 -5.63
C GLN A 464 11.87 -2.11 -4.24
N ASP A 465 11.21 -3.14 -3.75
CA ASP A 465 11.48 -3.71 -2.42
C ASP A 465 12.92 -4.24 -2.27
N ASP A 466 13.51 -4.66 -3.39
CA ASP A 466 14.85 -5.26 -3.46
C ASP A 466 15.89 -4.39 -4.20
N ALA A 467 15.48 -3.28 -4.80
CA ALA A 467 16.35 -2.43 -5.58
C ALA A 467 15.93 -0.96 -5.65
N VAL A 468 16.91 -0.05 -5.64
CA VAL A 468 16.71 1.37 -5.98
C VAL A 468 17.59 1.72 -7.16
N LYS A 469 16.97 2.19 -8.25
CA LYS A 469 17.68 2.70 -9.42
C LYS A 469 17.70 4.21 -9.42
N MET A 470 18.82 4.78 -9.85
CA MET A 470 18.97 6.20 -10.10
C MET A 470 19.51 6.44 -11.52
N GLN A 471 18.94 7.41 -12.23
CA GLN A 471 19.59 8.01 -13.40
C GLN A 471 19.75 9.51 -13.20
N LEU A 472 20.96 10.00 -13.42
CA LEU A 472 21.32 11.39 -13.22
C LEU A 472 22.04 11.93 -14.46
N LYS A 473 21.69 13.13 -14.94
CA LYS A 473 22.36 13.75 -16.10
C LYS A 473 23.70 14.33 -15.67
N LEU A 474 24.77 14.05 -16.40
CA LEU A 474 26.11 14.58 -16.09
C LEU A 474 26.14 16.11 -16.12
N SER A 475 25.29 16.75 -16.91
CA SER A 475 25.12 18.22 -16.93
C SER A 475 24.66 18.78 -15.57
N GLN A 476 23.91 18.01 -14.77
CA GLN A 476 23.52 18.40 -13.41
C GLN A 476 24.72 18.44 -12.44
N LEU A 477 25.82 17.76 -12.78
CA LEU A 477 27.07 17.75 -12.01
C LEU A 477 28.13 18.71 -12.58
N GLY A 478 27.79 19.52 -13.58
CA GLY A 478 28.75 20.35 -14.30
C GLY A 478 29.59 19.58 -15.33
N SER A 479 29.06 18.47 -15.87
CA SER A 479 29.66 17.66 -16.93
C SER A 479 31.08 17.16 -16.59
N PRO A 480 31.25 16.39 -15.49
CA PRO A 480 32.55 15.88 -15.08
C PRO A 480 33.18 14.98 -16.14
N ALA A 481 34.51 14.96 -16.16
CA ALA A 481 35.26 14.12 -17.08
C ALA A 481 35.02 12.63 -16.81
N ALA A 482 35.13 11.81 -17.86
CA ALA A 482 34.94 10.37 -17.72
C ALA A 482 35.92 9.78 -16.68
N GLY A 483 35.41 8.97 -15.73
CA GLY A 483 36.20 8.34 -14.68
C GLY A 483 36.57 9.24 -13.49
N SER A 484 36.06 10.47 -13.40
CA SER A 484 36.34 11.37 -12.26
C SER A 484 35.35 11.26 -11.11
N ILE A 485 34.19 10.61 -11.32
CA ILE A 485 33.13 10.50 -10.31
C ILE A 485 33.50 9.46 -9.25
N HIS A 486 33.44 9.88 -7.99
CA HIS A 486 33.46 9.00 -6.82
C HIS A 486 32.12 9.10 -6.11
N ILE A 487 31.54 7.95 -5.78
CA ILE A 487 30.20 7.84 -5.23
C ILE A 487 30.18 7.01 -3.94
N SER A 488 29.44 7.47 -2.95
CA SER A 488 29.00 6.65 -1.83
C SER A 488 27.48 6.62 -1.79
N TYR A 489 26.94 5.55 -1.24
CA TYR A 489 25.52 5.39 -0.98
C TYR A 489 25.29 5.28 0.53
N LYS A 490 24.22 5.93 1.00
CA LYS A 490 23.66 5.76 2.33
C LYS A 490 22.15 5.51 2.19
N GLY A 491 21.69 4.32 2.55
CA GLY A 491 20.27 4.00 2.61
C GLY A 491 19.64 4.40 3.94
N LYS A 492 18.36 4.03 4.13
CA LYS A 492 17.71 4.03 5.44
C LYS A 492 18.62 3.32 6.45
N ASN A 493 18.61 3.77 7.71
CA ASN A 493 19.11 2.95 8.82
C ASN A 493 20.62 2.66 8.80
N ILE A 494 21.44 3.67 8.52
CA ILE A 494 22.91 3.64 8.51
C ILE A 494 23.58 2.75 7.46
N LEU A 495 22.82 2.04 6.60
CA LEU A 495 23.36 1.20 5.54
C LEU A 495 24.24 2.02 4.59
N LYS A 496 25.51 1.65 4.45
CA LYS A 496 26.50 2.41 3.65
C LYS A 496 27.24 1.52 2.67
N LEU A 497 27.49 2.07 1.49
CA LEU A 497 28.39 1.50 0.52
C LEU A 497 29.34 2.57 -0.06
N PRO A 498 30.65 2.29 -0.14
CA PRO A 498 31.38 1.20 0.52
C PRO A 498 31.21 1.16 2.05
N ALA A 499 31.19 -0.05 2.63
CA ALA A 499 30.94 -0.25 4.07
C ALA A 499 32.06 0.29 4.98
N ASP A 500 33.27 0.50 4.44
CA ASP A 500 34.38 1.13 5.14
C ASP A 500 34.28 2.66 5.21
N GLY A 501 33.17 3.24 4.71
CA GLY A 501 32.93 4.68 4.72
C GLY A 501 33.73 5.45 3.67
N LYS A 502 34.37 4.77 2.70
CA LYS A 502 35.02 5.42 1.55
C LYS A 502 34.01 5.72 0.44
N LYS A 503 34.54 6.19 -0.70
CA LYS A 503 33.81 6.42 -1.96
C LYS A 503 34.27 5.42 -3.02
N LEU A 504 33.33 4.88 -3.79
CA LEU A 504 33.57 4.02 -4.95
C LEU A 504 33.91 4.89 -6.17
N LYS A 505 35.08 4.69 -6.79
CA LYS A 505 35.41 5.37 -8.06
C LYS A 505 34.66 4.72 -9.21
N VAL A 506 33.83 5.48 -9.94
CA VAL A 506 33.08 4.99 -11.10
C VAL A 506 34.03 4.82 -12.30
N THR A 507 34.41 3.58 -12.57
CA THR A 507 35.32 3.21 -13.66
C THR A 507 34.62 2.62 -14.88
N SER A 508 33.38 2.14 -14.73
CA SER A 508 32.62 1.60 -15.85
C SER A 508 32.07 2.70 -16.75
N LEU A 509 32.45 2.64 -18.02
CA LEU A 509 32.05 3.56 -19.07
C LEU A 509 31.25 2.81 -20.13
N TRP A 510 29.98 3.15 -20.27
CA TRP A 510 29.09 2.59 -21.28
C TRP A 510 29.19 3.37 -22.58
N LYS A 511 29.06 2.65 -23.68
CA LYS A 511 29.00 3.26 -25.01
C LYS A 511 27.54 3.55 -25.34
N THR A 512 27.15 4.82 -25.23
CA THR A 512 25.92 5.25 -25.89
C THR A 512 26.17 5.28 -27.39
N ALA A 513 25.51 4.40 -28.14
CA ALA A 513 25.49 4.52 -29.60
C ALA A 513 24.79 5.83 -29.97
N SER A 514 25.49 6.72 -30.67
CA SER A 514 24.86 7.86 -31.33
C SER A 514 24.40 7.40 -32.71
N GLU A 515 23.09 7.42 -32.94
CA GLU A 515 22.54 7.17 -34.26
C GLU A 515 22.76 8.41 -35.14
N LYS A 516 23.11 8.18 -36.41
CA LYS A 516 23.26 9.28 -37.38
C LYS A 516 21.96 10.07 -37.45
N ASP A 517 22.07 11.39 -37.61
CA ASP A 517 20.94 12.30 -37.78
C ASP A 517 19.89 12.23 -36.65
N THR A 518 20.34 11.86 -35.43
CA THR A 518 19.47 11.65 -34.26
C THR A 518 19.73 12.68 -33.17
N PHE A 519 18.65 13.30 -32.71
CA PHE A 519 18.60 14.18 -31.56
C PHE A 519 18.06 13.43 -30.35
N TYR A 520 18.65 13.66 -29.18
CA TYR A 520 18.24 13.05 -27.92
C TYR A 520 17.83 14.15 -26.94
N PRO A 521 16.52 14.41 -26.79
CA PRO A 521 16.03 15.38 -25.83
C PRO A 521 16.53 15.07 -24.41
N ALA A 522 16.92 16.09 -23.66
CA ALA A 522 17.21 15.92 -22.24
C ALA A 522 15.92 15.58 -21.50
N GLU A 523 15.96 14.56 -20.65
CA GLU A 523 14.79 14.14 -19.87
C GLU A 523 14.54 15.09 -18.69
N ASP A 524 13.28 15.44 -18.43
CA ASP A 524 12.84 16.19 -17.24
C ASP A 524 12.30 15.21 -16.20
N TYR A 525 13.04 15.06 -15.10
CA TYR A 525 12.70 14.15 -14.00
C TYR A 525 11.75 14.75 -12.97
N THR A 526 11.31 16.00 -13.17
CA THR A 526 10.44 16.68 -12.21
C THR A 526 9.05 16.03 -12.20
N PRO A 527 8.50 15.69 -11.01
CA PRO A 527 7.10 15.29 -10.90
C PRO A 527 6.19 16.28 -11.61
N ASN A 528 5.27 15.76 -12.41
CA ASN A 528 4.37 16.59 -13.20
C ASN A 528 2.93 16.18 -12.99
N GLU A 529 2.10 17.22 -12.84
CA GLU A 529 0.65 17.11 -12.89
C GLU A 529 0.20 17.27 -14.33
N ASN A 530 -0.49 16.27 -14.84
CA ASN A 530 -0.92 16.17 -16.22
C ASN A 530 -2.42 15.82 -16.24
N PRO A 531 -3.21 16.25 -17.23
CA PRO A 531 -4.64 15.96 -17.27
C PRO A 531 -4.96 14.45 -17.21
N TYR A 532 -6.06 14.07 -16.57
CA TYR A 532 -6.53 12.66 -16.48
C TYR A 532 -5.58 11.69 -15.74
N LYS A 533 -4.68 12.21 -14.90
CA LYS A 533 -3.88 11.40 -13.95
C LYS A 533 -3.60 12.16 -12.65
N GLY A 534 -3.16 11.42 -11.63
CA GLY A 534 -2.65 11.99 -10.39
C GLY A 534 -3.72 12.15 -9.30
N TRP A 535 -3.54 13.16 -8.46
CA TRP A 535 -4.34 13.34 -7.25
C TRP A 535 -5.64 14.12 -7.49
N LEU A 536 -6.70 13.73 -6.78
CA LEU A 536 -7.99 14.41 -6.77
C LEU A 536 -8.32 14.87 -5.33
N PRO A 537 -8.51 16.18 -5.09
CA PRO A 537 -9.16 16.70 -3.90
C PRO A 537 -10.68 16.69 -4.09
N TRP A 538 -11.41 16.94 -3.01
CA TRP A 538 -12.81 17.36 -3.10
C TRP A 538 -12.94 18.71 -3.85
N ALA A 539 -13.81 18.76 -4.86
CA ALA A 539 -14.06 19.96 -5.65
C ALA A 539 -14.82 21.05 -4.88
N SER A 540 -15.51 20.67 -3.79
CA SER A 540 -16.20 21.58 -2.86
C SER A 540 -15.23 22.33 -1.95
N HIS A 541 -13.94 22.00 -1.98
CA HIS A 541 -12.93 22.69 -1.19
C HIS A 541 -12.67 24.10 -1.70
N ASP A 542 -12.68 25.08 -0.78
CA ASP A 542 -12.36 26.48 -1.07
C ASP A 542 -10.83 26.67 -1.20
N SER A 543 -10.32 26.26 -2.35
CA SER A 543 -8.89 26.32 -2.68
C SER A 543 -8.33 27.75 -2.80
N VAL A 544 -9.21 28.76 -2.84
CA VAL A 544 -8.82 30.18 -2.85
C VAL A 544 -8.43 30.63 -1.45
N LYS A 545 -9.23 30.26 -0.43
CA LYS A 545 -8.96 30.60 0.97
C LYS A 545 -7.91 29.71 1.62
N GLU A 546 -7.96 28.41 1.33
CA GLU A 546 -7.06 27.42 1.92
C GLU A 546 -6.39 26.61 0.80
N PRO A 547 -5.25 27.08 0.27
CA PRO A 547 -4.63 26.43 -0.87
C PRO A 547 -4.16 25.00 -0.55
N LEU A 548 -4.37 24.10 -1.51
CA LEU A 548 -3.86 22.73 -1.45
C LEU A 548 -2.33 22.70 -1.42
N ALA A 549 -1.77 21.75 -0.67
CA ALA A 549 -0.33 21.52 -0.59
C ALA A 549 0.22 20.95 -1.90
N GLN A 550 -0.53 20.02 -2.50
CA GLN A 550 -0.21 19.38 -3.77
C GLN A 550 -0.86 20.13 -4.94
N LYS A 551 -0.20 20.11 -6.10
CA LYS A 551 -0.79 20.62 -7.34
C LYS A 551 -1.66 19.53 -7.94
N VAL A 552 -2.75 19.92 -8.62
CA VAL A 552 -3.70 18.95 -9.18
C VAL A 552 -4.17 19.37 -10.57
N LYS A 553 -4.52 18.39 -11.40
CA LYS A 553 -5.18 18.59 -12.70
C LYS A 553 -6.54 17.90 -12.80
N MET A 554 -6.96 17.30 -11.70
CA MET A 554 -8.29 16.73 -11.53
C MET A 554 -8.84 17.09 -10.15
N ALA A 555 -10.16 17.09 -10.01
CA ALA A 555 -10.85 17.14 -8.72
C ALA A 555 -12.09 16.26 -8.74
N TYR A 556 -12.52 15.78 -7.58
CA TYR A 556 -13.64 14.87 -7.43
C TYR A 556 -14.89 15.62 -6.96
N PHE A 557 -16.04 15.27 -7.51
CA PHE A 557 -17.32 15.70 -6.99
C PHE A 557 -18.34 14.58 -7.12
N ASP A 558 -19.22 14.51 -6.14
CA ASP A 558 -20.40 13.70 -6.18
C ASP A 558 -21.65 14.56 -6.35
N ILE A 559 -22.75 13.95 -6.78
CA ILE A 559 -24.04 14.63 -6.88
C ILE A 559 -25.05 13.77 -6.15
N LYS A 560 -25.70 14.32 -5.12
CA LYS A 560 -26.86 13.69 -4.48
C LYS A 560 -28.08 13.93 -5.37
N TRP A 561 -28.95 12.92 -5.53
CA TRP A 561 -30.11 13.07 -6.41
C TRP A 561 -31.09 14.13 -5.89
N SER A 562 -31.28 14.24 -4.57
CA SER A 562 -32.10 15.27 -3.94
C SER A 562 -31.66 16.70 -4.28
N GLU A 563 -30.35 16.92 -4.43
CA GLU A 563 -29.78 18.21 -4.84
C GLU A 563 -29.92 18.45 -6.35
N LEU A 564 -29.80 17.40 -7.15
CA LEU A 564 -29.85 17.48 -8.60
C LEU A 564 -31.27 17.75 -9.12
N GLU A 565 -32.28 17.06 -8.58
CA GLU A 565 -33.66 17.05 -9.09
C GLU A 565 -34.66 17.29 -7.95
N PRO A 566 -34.66 18.50 -7.34
CA PRO A 566 -35.50 18.82 -6.20
C PRO A 566 -37.01 18.70 -6.52
N GLU A 567 -37.39 18.98 -7.76
CA GLU A 567 -38.73 18.76 -8.31
C GLU A 567 -38.63 17.85 -9.55
N GLU A 568 -39.62 16.97 -9.74
CA GLU A 568 -39.60 16.00 -10.84
C GLU A 568 -39.43 16.68 -12.21
N GLY A 569 -38.37 16.32 -12.94
CA GLY A 569 -38.04 16.85 -14.25
C GLY A 569 -37.34 18.22 -14.25
N THR A 570 -37.09 18.82 -13.08
CA THR A 570 -36.39 20.11 -12.95
C THR A 570 -35.01 19.89 -12.34
N TYR A 571 -33.97 20.05 -13.17
CA TYR A 571 -32.58 19.78 -12.77
C TYR A 571 -31.80 21.05 -12.41
N ASP A 572 -31.26 21.14 -11.19
CA ASP A 572 -30.52 22.31 -10.70
C ASP A 572 -28.99 22.16 -10.87
N PHE A 573 -28.54 22.15 -12.13
CA PHE A 573 -27.11 22.12 -12.43
C PHE A 573 -26.37 23.37 -11.94
N ALA A 574 -27.05 24.51 -11.80
CA ALA A 574 -26.43 25.75 -11.38
C ALA A 574 -25.98 25.68 -9.92
N ALA A 575 -26.85 25.18 -9.03
CA ALA A 575 -26.51 24.99 -7.62
C ALA A 575 -25.36 23.98 -7.45
N ILE A 576 -25.37 22.87 -8.19
CA ILE A 576 -24.26 21.90 -8.18
C ILE A 576 -22.95 22.55 -8.61
N GLU A 577 -22.95 23.27 -9.73
CA GLU A 577 -21.73 23.89 -10.26
C GLU A 577 -21.16 25.01 -9.38
N GLU A 578 -22.03 25.72 -8.65
CA GLU A 578 -21.66 26.69 -7.64
C GLU A 578 -21.05 26.02 -6.41
N LYS A 579 -21.72 24.99 -5.85
CA LYS A 579 -21.28 24.19 -4.70
C LYS A 579 -19.88 23.60 -4.90
N TYR A 580 -19.60 23.11 -6.11
CA TYR A 580 -18.32 22.47 -6.45
C TYR A 580 -17.37 23.38 -7.25
N HIS A 581 -17.60 24.69 -7.25
CA HIS A 581 -16.68 25.70 -7.78
C HIS A 581 -16.19 25.44 -9.22
N PHE A 582 -17.07 24.99 -10.12
CA PHE A 582 -16.70 24.58 -11.49
C PHE A 582 -15.91 25.65 -12.25
N LYS A 583 -16.31 26.92 -12.08
CA LYS A 583 -15.63 28.05 -12.70
C LYS A 583 -14.15 28.10 -12.29
N TYR A 584 -13.86 28.05 -10.99
CA TYR A 584 -12.49 28.06 -10.46
C TYR A 584 -11.66 26.92 -11.04
N TRP A 585 -12.19 25.68 -11.03
CA TRP A 585 -11.47 24.52 -11.56
C TRP A 585 -11.18 24.66 -13.06
N SER A 586 -12.18 25.09 -13.84
CA SER A 586 -12.03 25.28 -15.29
C SER A 586 -11.00 26.37 -15.64
N GLU A 587 -10.98 27.49 -14.92
CA GLU A 587 -10.01 28.59 -15.12
C GLU A 587 -8.58 28.15 -14.80
N ASN A 588 -8.41 27.15 -13.93
CA ASN A 588 -7.12 26.56 -13.58
C ASN A 588 -6.76 25.32 -14.43
N GLY A 589 -7.59 24.98 -15.43
CA GLY A 589 -7.40 23.82 -16.30
C GLY A 589 -7.47 22.49 -15.55
N VAL A 590 -8.32 22.41 -14.53
CA VAL A 590 -8.63 21.20 -13.75
C VAL A 590 -9.90 20.57 -14.31
N LYS A 591 -9.89 19.24 -14.47
CA LYS A 591 -11.05 18.45 -14.92
C LYS A 591 -11.73 17.78 -13.73
N LEU A 592 -13.01 17.46 -13.86
CA LEU A 592 -13.80 16.97 -12.73
C LEU A 592 -14.15 15.49 -12.89
N ASN A 593 -14.06 14.72 -11.82
CA ASN A 593 -14.44 13.30 -11.75
C ASN A 593 -15.79 13.20 -11.03
N LEU A 594 -16.78 12.62 -11.69
CA LEU A 594 -18.18 12.60 -11.24
C LEU A 594 -18.57 11.24 -10.65
N ARG A 595 -19.26 11.25 -9.51
CA ARG A 595 -20.08 10.12 -9.01
C ARG A 595 -21.51 10.59 -8.75
N PHE A 596 -22.51 9.78 -9.10
CA PHE A 596 -23.92 10.06 -8.78
C PHE A 596 -24.37 9.19 -7.61
N VAL A 597 -25.04 9.78 -6.60
CA VAL A 597 -25.26 9.15 -5.29
C VAL A 597 -26.74 9.22 -4.90
N MET A 598 -27.27 8.07 -4.47
CA MET A 598 -28.67 7.93 -3.99
C MET A 598 -28.75 7.60 -2.49
N ASP A 599 -27.62 7.24 -1.88
CA ASP A 599 -27.48 6.91 -0.46
C ASP A 599 -26.06 7.28 0.04
N ASP A 600 -25.94 8.37 0.79
CA ASP A 600 -24.73 8.82 1.47
C ASP A 600 -24.97 8.83 2.98
N PRO A 601 -24.57 7.76 3.70
CA PRO A 601 -24.81 7.66 5.12
C PRO A 601 -24.35 8.89 5.92
N SER A 602 -25.15 9.27 6.91
CA SER A 602 -24.89 10.42 7.79
C SER A 602 -25.14 10.06 9.27
N ASP A 603 -25.02 11.03 10.18
CA ASP A 603 -25.41 10.83 11.58
C ASP A 603 -26.92 11.07 11.82
N ASP A 604 -27.68 11.52 10.82
CA ASP A 604 -29.10 11.83 10.93
C ASP A 604 -29.98 10.66 10.44
N PRO A 605 -30.77 10.01 11.32
CA PRO A 605 -31.64 8.90 10.94
C PRO A 605 -32.83 9.28 10.05
N ALA A 606 -33.07 10.57 9.81
CA ALA A 606 -34.08 11.05 8.87
C ALA A 606 -33.49 11.47 7.50
N HIS A 607 -32.18 11.31 7.31
CA HIS A 607 -31.46 11.69 6.09
C HIS A 607 -31.83 10.82 4.88
N MET A 608 -31.98 11.43 3.70
CA MET A 608 -32.17 10.73 2.42
C MET A 608 -31.52 11.53 1.27
N ASP A 609 -30.91 10.82 0.32
CA ASP A 609 -30.26 11.45 -0.85
C ASP A 609 -31.06 11.32 -2.15
N ILE A 610 -32.23 10.68 -2.13
CA ILE A 610 -33.22 10.76 -3.20
C ILE A 610 -34.19 11.93 -2.97
N PRO A 611 -34.73 12.57 -4.02
CA PRO A 611 -35.66 13.67 -3.84
C PRO A 611 -37.00 13.19 -3.26
N ARG A 612 -37.65 14.06 -2.48
CA ARG A 612 -38.88 13.71 -1.75
C ARG A 612 -40.00 13.21 -2.66
N TRP A 613 -40.18 13.81 -3.83
CA TRP A 613 -41.20 13.40 -4.80
C TRP A 613 -41.00 11.96 -5.27
N LEU A 614 -39.75 11.50 -5.39
CA LEU A 614 -39.42 10.15 -5.81
C LEU A 614 -39.71 9.19 -4.66
N TYR A 615 -39.26 9.51 -3.45
CA TYR A 615 -39.60 8.74 -2.25
C TYR A 615 -41.13 8.52 -2.13
N ASP A 616 -41.93 9.57 -2.30
CA ASP A 616 -43.40 9.47 -2.23
C ASP A 616 -44.00 8.57 -3.33
N LYS A 617 -43.36 8.45 -4.50
CA LYS A 617 -43.78 7.49 -5.54
C LYS A 617 -43.37 6.07 -5.21
N LEU A 618 -42.17 5.86 -4.67
CA LEU A 618 -41.70 4.53 -4.23
C LEU A 618 -42.58 3.98 -3.11
N VAL A 619 -42.98 4.83 -2.15
CA VAL A 619 -43.94 4.45 -1.11
C VAL A 619 -45.29 4.02 -1.69
N LYS A 620 -45.76 4.68 -2.76
CA LYS A 620 -47.02 4.32 -3.45
C LYS A 620 -46.93 3.03 -4.25
N GLU A 621 -45.76 2.71 -4.80
CA GLU A 621 -45.54 1.47 -5.55
C GLU A 621 -45.60 0.23 -4.65
N ASN A 622 -45.35 0.39 -3.33
CA ASN A 622 -45.45 -0.64 -2.28
C ASN A 622 -44.96 -2.02 -2.71
N PHE A 623 -43.72 -2.08 -3.18
CA PHE A 623 -43.02 -3.34 -3.33
C PHE A 623 -42.82 -3.97 -1.93
N GLU A 624 -43.52 -5.08 -1.70
CA GLU A 624 -43.47 -5.93 -0.50
C GLU A 624 -43.41 -5.22 0.87
N GLY A 625 -44.27 -4.22 1.10
CA GLY A 625 -44.49 -3.64 2.44
C GLY A 625 -43.34 -2.80 3.01
N GLY A 626 -42.31 -2.49 2.21
CA GLY A 626 -41.12 -1.79 2.65
C GLY A 626 -41.06 -0.31 2.22
N LYS A 627 -42.03 0.55 2.60
CA LYS A 627 -42.01 2.04 2.51
C LYS A 627 -41.10 2.70 1.42
N GLY A 628 -41.07 2.16 0.20
CA GLY A 628 -40.20 2.60 -0.91
C GLY A 628 -38.70 2.25 -0.82
N GLY A 629 -38.26 1.53 0.21
CA GLY A 629 -36.87 1.17 0.51
C GLY A 629 -36.66 0.88 2.00
N LYS A 630 -35.40 0.91 2.46
CA LYS A 630 -35.00 0.60 3.83
C LYS A 630 -34.37 1.83 4.50
N TRP A 631 -34.99 2.28 5.57
CA TRP A 631 -34.38 3.20 6.54
C TRP A 631 -33.44 2.43 7.46
N TYR A 632 -32.27 2.98 7.74
CA TYR A 632 -31.27 2.36 8.59
C TYR A 632 -30.61 3.37 9.54
N ASN A 633 -30.11 2.87 10.67
CA ASN A 633 -29.30 3.62 11.64
C ASN A 633 -28.44 2.61 12.42
N SER A 634 -27.13 2.63 12.19
CA SER A 634 -26.17 1.70 12.80
C SER A 634 -24.85 2.40 13.08
N PRO A 635 -24.17 2.08 14.20
CA PRO A 635 -22.81 2.55 14.44
C PRO A 635 -21.79 2.17 13.36
N ALA A 636 -22.04 1.11 12.60
CA ALA A 636 -21.09 0.59 11.60
C ALA A 636 -21.02 1.44 10.32
N ILE A 637 -22.16 2.01 9.90
CA ILE A 637 -22.28 2.71 8.61
C ILE A 637 -22.90 4.10 8.73
N GLY A 638 -23.48 4.46 9.88
CA GLY A 638 -24.29 5.66 10.03
C GLY A 638 -25.78 5.39 9.78
N ALA A 639 -26.49 6.42 9.34
CA ALA A 639 -27.93 6.43 9.17
C ALA A 639 -28.35 7.11 7.86
N GLY A 640 -29.45 6.64 7.29
CA GLY A 640 -29.91 7.08 5.97
C GLY A 640 -31.04 6.21 5.40
N PHE A 641 -31.18 6.25 4.08
CA PHE A 641 -32.24 5.55 3.34
C PHE A 641 -31.71 4.93 2.05
N ALA A 642 -31.72 3.60 2.00
CA ALA A 642 -31.46 2.83 0.79
C ALA A 642 -32.77 2.64 0.01
N PRO A 643 -32.93 3.20 -1.20
CA PRO A 643 -34.15 3.02 -1.98
C PRO A 643 -34.28 1.56 -2.45
N ASP A 644 -35.51 1.11 -2.71
CA ASP A 644 -35.70 -0.21 -3.32
C ASP A 644 -35.20 -0.20 -4.78
N TYR A 645 -34.01 -0.77 -4.98
CA TYR A 645 -33.35 -0.82 -6.28
C TYR A 645 -34.10 -1.63 -7.34
N ASN A 646 -35.04 -2.49 -6.94
CA ASN A 646 -35.85 -3.30 -7.87
C ASN A 646 -37.05 -2.52 -8.45
N SER A 647 -37.36 -1.36 -7.88
CA SER A 647 -38.50 -0.53 -8.27
C SER A 647 -38.46 -0.13 -9.76
N PRO A 648 -39.49 -0.47 -10.55
CA PRO A 648 -39.68 0.07 -11.90
C PRO A 648 -39.77 1.60 -11.95
N VAL A 649 -40.39 2.23 -10.93
CA VAL A 649 -40.42 3.68 -10.78
C VAL A 649 -39.01 4.25 -10.64
N LEU A 650 -38.18 3.67 -9.77
CA LEU A 650 -36.79 4.10 -9.56
C LEU A 650 -35.95 3.93 -10.82
N LEU A 651 -36.02 2.76 -11.47
CA LEU A 651 -35.31 2.49 -12.73
C LEU A 651 -35.66 3.51 -13.82
N THR A 652 -36.94 3.82 -13.98
CA THR A 652 -37.42 4.79 -14.98
C THR A 652 -36.96 6.22 -14.65
N ALA A 653 -37.00 6.61 -13.38
CA ALA A 653 -36.52 7.91 -12.94
C ALA A 653 -34.99 8.02 -13.12
N HIS A 654 -34.26 6.96 -12.80
CA HIS A 654 -32.81 6.92 -12.88
C HIS A 654 -32.33 7.05 -14.33
N GLU A 655 -33.00 6.38 -15.29
CA GLU A 655 -32.69 6.55 -16.72
C GLU A 655 -32.79 8.03 -17.14
N LYS A 656 -33.83 8.74 -16.69
CA LYS A 656 -34.03 10.17 -17.01
C LYS A 656 -32.95 11.04 -16.36
N ALA A 657 -32.65 10.82 -15.08
CA ALA A 657 -31.62 11.57 -14.36
C ALA A 657 -30.23 11.36 -14.99
N VAL A 658 -29.84 10.12 -15.29
CA VAL A 658 -28.56 9.82 -15.96
C VAL A 658 -28.50 10.41 -17.37
N LYS A 659 -29.62 10.42 -18.11
CA LYS A 659 -29.71 11.11 -19.40
C LYS A 659 -29.51 12.62 -19.26
N ALA A 660 -30.09 13.26 -18.25
CA ALA A 660 -29.90 14.68 -17.97
C ALA A 660 -28.44 14.98 -17.57
N LEU A 661 -27.85 14.17 -16.69
CA LEU A 661 -26.44 14.24 -16.31
C LEU A 661 -25.53 14.15 -17.54
N ALA A 662 -25.71 13.16 -18.40
CA ALA A 662 -24.90 13.02 -19.62
C ALA A 662 -25.07 14.22 -20.57
N GLY A 663 -26.30 14.75 -20.72
CA GLY A 663 -26.56 15.95 -21.51
C GLY A 663 -25.75 17.16 -21.03
N ARG A 664 -25.55 17.29 -19.71
CA ARG A 664 -24.72 18.35 -19.13
C ARG A 664 -23.22 18.02 -19.20
N TYR A 665 -22.84 16.80 -18.83
CA TYR A 665 -21.50 16.42 -18.36
C TYR A 665 -20.73 15.39 -19.22
N ASP A 666 -21.30 14.82 -20.30
CA ASP A 666 -20.57 13.92 -21.21
C ASP A 666 -19.58 14.67 -22.13
N LYS A 667 -18.66 15.43 -21.53
CA LYS A 667 -17.70 16.32 -22.19
C LYS A 667 -16.32 16.12 -21.58
N PRO A 668 -15.41 15.38 -22.23
CA PRO A 668 -14.04 15.18 -21.75
C PRO A 668 -13.26 16.48 -21.49
N ALA A 669 -13.66 17.59 -22.13
CA ALA A 669 -13.11 18.92 -21.87
C ALA A 669 -13.28 19.36 -20.41
N LEU A 670 -14.41 19.00 -19.78
CA LEU A 670 -14.78 19.35 -18.41
C LEU A 670 -14.64 18.17 -17.45
N ILE A 671 -15.15 16.99 -17.84
CA ILE A 671 -15.19 15.80 -16.99
C ILE A 671 -14.06 14.85 -17.37
N SER A 672 -13.29 14.42 -16.38
CA SER A 672 -12.19 13.48 -16.57
C SER A 672 -12.67 12.04 -16.69
N PHE A 673 -13.55 11.62 -15.78
CA PHE A 673 -14.08 10.26 -15.65
C PHE A 673 -15.45 10.32 -14.98
N VAL A 674 -16.26 9.29 -15.20
CA VAL A 674 -17.50 9.06 -14.45
C VAL A 674 -17.38 7.72 -13.75
N GLN A 675 -17.47 7.75 -12.43
CA GLN A 675 -17.63 6.56 -11.62
C GLN A 675 -19.11 6.20 -11.66
N ILE A 676 -19.42 5.04 -12.24
CA ILE A 676 -20.77 4.49 -12.21
C ILE A 676 -21.10 4.24 -10.74
N GLY A 677 -22.08 4.99 -10.25
CA GLY A 677 -22.55 4.94 -8.88
C GLY A 677 -24.03 4.56 -8.82
N SER A 678 -24.79 5.34 -8.06
CA SER A 678 -26.20 5.17 -7.76
C SER A 678 -26.54 4.05 -6.80
N LEU A 679 -26.00 2.85 -7.00
CA LEU A 679 -26.32 1.70 -6.16
C LEU A 679 -25.44 1.66 -4.92
N GLY A 680 -26.07 1.45 -3.76
CA GLY A 680 -25.40 1.20 -2.50
C GLY A 680 -24.91 2.43 -1.76
N HIS A 681 -24.38 2.18 -0.55
CA HIS A 681 -23.79 3.19 0.31
C HIS A 681 -22.62 3.89 -0.39
N TRP A 682 -22.58 5.22 -0.29
CA TRP A 682 -21.59 6.08 -0.97
C TRP A 682 -21.55 5.87 -2.50
N ALA A 683 -22.61 5.25 -3.06
CA ALA A 683 -22.70 4.76 -4.43
C ALA A 683 -21.58 3.78 -4.82
N GLU A 684 -21.19 2.91 -3.90
CA GLU A 684 -20.07 1.98 -4.05
C GLU A 684 -20.48 0.53 -4.41
N PHE A 685 -21.71 0.33 -4.88
CA PHE A 685 -22.24 -0.98 -5.29
C PHE A 685 -22.24 -2.04 -4.16
N HIS A 686 -22.64 -1.65 -2.95
CA HIS A 686 -22.98 -2.57 -1.85
C HIS A 686 -23.98 -1.93 -0.88
N ASN A 687 -24.80 -2.76 -0.23
CA ASN A 687 -25.64 -2.36 0.90
C ASN A 687 -25.12 -2.96 2.22
N TRP A 688 -23.83 -3.24 2.34
CA TRP A 688 -23.33 -3.84 3.58
C TRP A 688 -23.52 -2.88 4.79
N PRO A 689 -24.04 -3.36 5.94
CA PRO A 689 -24.66 -4.67 6.17
C PRO A 689 -26.09 -4.76 5.62
N GLU A 690 -26.38 -5.79 4.82
CA GLU A 690 -27.65 -5.90 4.06
C GLU A 690 -28.85 -6.25 4.95
N ASP A 691 -28.62 -6.88 6.09
CA ASP A 691 -29.64 -7.17 7.11
C ASP A 691 -30.15 -5.87 7.76
N ILE A 692 -29.28 -4.87 7.87
CA ILE A 692 -29.60 -3.56 8.43
C ILE A 692 -30.17 -2.63 7.35
N SER A 693 -29.50 -2.52 6.21
CA SER A 693 -29.77 -1.48 5.20
C SER A 693 -30.46 -1.99 3.93
N GLY A 694 -30.81 -3.27 3.87
CA GLY A 694 -31.60 -3.87 2.80
C GLY A 694 -30.74 -4.62 1.79
N LYS A 695 -31.32 -5.63 1.13
CA LYS A 695 -30.61 -6.48 0.17
C LYS A 695 -30.11 -5.66 -1.04
N PHE A 696 -28.89 -5.91 -1.47
CA PHE A 696 -28.40 -5.37 -2.75
C PHE A 696 -29.10 -6.08 -3.93
N PRO A 697 -29.41 -5.39 -5.04
CA PRO A 697 -30.14 -5.99 -6.16
C PRO A 697 -29.31 -7.08 -6.87
N ASP A 698 -30.00 -8.07 -7.42
CA ASP A 698 -29.39 -9.10 -8.25
C ASP A 698 -28.82 -8.51 -9.57
N LEU A 699 -27.99 -9.29 -10.27
CA LEU A 699 -27.29 -8.87 -11.49
C LEU A 699 -28.24 -8.35 -12.58
N SER A 700 -29.37 -9.01 -12.80
CA SER A 700 -30.33 -8.59 -13.83
C SER A 700 -30.95 -7.20 -13.58
N VAL A 701 -30.87 -6.69 -12.35
CA VAL A 701 -31.34 -5.36 -11.96
C VAL A 701 -30.18 -4.38 -11.92
N SER A 702 -29.06 -4.72 -11.27
CA SER A 702 -27.89 -3.84 -11.20
C SER A 702 -27.33 -3.50 -12.59
N ASP A 703 -27.35 -4.44 -13.53
CA ASP A 703 -26.94 -4.21 -14.92
C ASP A 703 -27.81 -3.15 -15.62
N LYS A 704 -29.10 -3.04 -15.29
CA LYS A 704 -29.97 -1.98 -15.88
C LYS A 704 -29.53 -0.59 -15.47
N TYR A 705 -29.08 -0.40 -14.22
CA TYR A 705 -28.52 0.88 -13.79
C TYR A 705 -27.25 1.21 -14.58
N VAL A 706 -26.35 0.24 -14.74
CA VAL A 706 -25.13 0.39 -15.56
C VAL A 706 -25.47 0.72 -17.02
N GLU A 707 -26.46 0.04 -17.60
CA GLU A 707 -26.94 0.30 -18.96
C GLU A 707 -27.41 1.74 -19.16
N HIS A 708 -28.05 2.37 -18.16
CA HIS A 708 -28.45 3.78 -18.26
C HIS A 708 -27.23 4.68 -18.51
N TYR A 709 -26.12 4.44 -17.81
CA TYR A 709 -24.86 5.16 -18.04
C TYR A 709 -24.27 4.85 -19.42
N LEU A 710 -24.21 3.56 -19.80
CA LEU A 710 -23.70 3.14 -21.12
C LEU A 710 -24.51 3.74 -22.27
N LYS A 711 -25.83 3.86 -22.12
CA LYS A 711 -26.74 4.47 -23.10
C LYS A 711 -26.55 5.98 -23.18
N ALA A 712 -26.30 6.67 -22.07
CA ALA A 712 -26.26 8.12 -22.00
C ALA A 712 -24.86 8.72 -22.25
N PHE A 713 -23.81 8.21 -21.61
CA PHE A 713 -22.43 8.70 -21.73
C PHE A 713 -21.70 8.02 -22.89
N LYS A 714 -21.25 8.81 -23.88
CA LYS A 714 -20.59 8.30 -25.09
C LYS A 714 -19.15 8.78 -25.25
N ASN A 715 -18.76 9.85 -24.56
CA ASN A 715 -17.48 10.53 -24.77
C ASN A 715 -16.55 10.41 -23.55
N VAL A 716 -17.10 10.45 -22.34
CA VAL A 716 -16.37 10.31 -21.08
C VAL A 716 -16.22 8.83 -20.73
N LYS A 717 -15.05 8.46 -20.19
CA LYS A 717 -14.78 7.09 -19.74
C LYS A 717 -15.52 6.79 -18.44
N LEU A 718 -16.16 5.63 -18.41
CA LEU A 718 -16.92 5.09 -17.29
C LEU A 718 -16.10 4.03 -16.54
N GLY A 719 -16.33 3.86 -15.25
CA GLY A 719 -15.76 2.77 -14.46
C GLY A 719 -16.64 2.34 -13.30
N MET A 720 -16.39 1.14 -12.77
CA MET A 720 -17.15 0.50 -11.67
C MET A 720 -16.21 0.09 -10.53
N ARG A 721 -16.74 -0.06 -9.31
CA ARG A 721 -15.91 -0.44 -8.15
C ARG A 721 -15.34 -1.86 -8.27
N LYS A 722 -16.19 -2.81 -8.68
CA LYS A 722 -15.83 -4.23 -8.82
C LYS A 722 -15.91 -4.66 -10.29
N PRO A 723 -15.16 -5.70 -10.71
CA PRO A 723 -15.31 -6.25 -12.04
C PRO A 723 -16.64 -7.03 -12.12
N TYR A 724 -17.63 -6.46 -12.82
CA TYR A 724 -18.86 -7.14 -13.20
C TYR A 724 -18.75 -7.66 -14.65
N PRO A 725 -19.48 -8.70 -15.06
CA PRO A 725 -19.50 -9.15 -16.46
C PRO A 725 -19.81 -8.02 -17.45
N ILE A 726 -20.82 -7.18 -17.16
CA ILE A 726 -21.15 -6.02 -17.98
C ILE A 726 -20.00 -5.01 -18.09
N ALA A 727 -19.16 -4.89 -17.05
CA ALA A 727 -18.01 -3.99 -17.03
C ALA A 727 -16.94 -4.45 -18.03
N LYS A 728 -16.68 -5.76 -18.07
CA LYS A 728 -15.76 -6.36 -19.04
C LYS A 728 -16.28 -6.22 -20.47
N ASP A 729 -17.54 -6.56 -20.71
CA ASP A 729 -18.13 -6.53 -22.05
C ASP A 729 -18.11 -5.13 -22.67
N ASN A 730 -18.18 -4.10 -21.83
CA ASN A 730 -18.16 -2.70 -22.23
C ASN A 730 -16.80 -2.01 -22.03
N LYS A 731 -15.75 -2.74 -21.62
CA LYS A 731 -14.38 -2.22 -21.42
C LYS A 731 -14.33 -1.03 -20.45
N LEU A 732 -15.04 -1.16 -19.33
CA LEU A 732 -15.09 -0.13 -18.29
C LEU A 732 -13.78 -0.07 -17.50
N GLY A 733 -13.56 1.08 -16.87
CA GLY A 733 -12.51 1.23 -15.86
C GLY A 733 -12.91 0.57 -14.55
N LEU A 734 -11.96 0.43 -13.64
CA LEU A 734 -12.22 -0.01 -12.27
C LEU A 734 -11.72 1.02 -11.27
N PHE A 735 -12.30 1.06 -10.07
CA PHE A 735 -11.80 1.88 -8.98
C PHE A 735 -11.81 1.15 -7.62
N ASN A 736 -10.73 1.32 -6.85
CA ASN A 736 -10.52 0.72 -5.54
C ASN A 736 -10.60 1.81 -4.45
N ASP A 737 -11.73 1.89 -3.75
CA ASP A 737 -11.97 2.88 -2.69
C ASP A 737 -11.44 2.47 -1.31
N VAL A 738 -10.58 1.44 -1.27
CA VAL A 738 -9.85 1.02 -0.06
C VAL A 738 -8.35 0.93 -0.33
N PHE A 739 -7.84 1.74 -1.25
CA PHE A 739 -6.43 1.75 -1.64
C PHE A 739 -5.51 2.01 -0.43
N GLY A 740 -4.34 1.38 -0.42
CA GLY A 740 -3.37 1.46 0.67
C GLY A 740 -3.45 0.28 1.64
N MET A 741 -4.61 -0.36 1.80
CA MET A 741 -4.72 -1.61 2.56
C MET A 741 -4.28 -2.80 1.69
N ALA A 742 -3.15 -3.41 2.05
CA ALA A 742 -2.45 -4.41 1.23
C ALA A 742 -3.35 -5.60 0.83
N ASP A 743 -3.98 -6.20 1.81
CA ASP A 743 -4.89 -7.34 1.74
C ASP A 743 -6.12 -7.06 0.88
N THR A 744 -6.78 -5.92 1.08
CA THR A 744 -7.95 -5.54 0.25
C THR A 744 -7.55 -5.17 -1.18
N THR A 745 -6.36 -4.60 -1.37
CA THR A 745 -5.85 -4.29 -2.72
C THR A 745 -5.44 -5.56 -3.45
N ASP A 746 -4.84 -6.53 -2.75
CA ASP A 746 -4.55 -7.85 -3.31
C ASP A 746 -5.84 -8.59 -3.69
N GLN A 747 -6.91 -8.45 -2.89
CA GLN A 747 -8.23 -8.97 -3.25
C GLN A 747 -8.80 -8.28 -4.50
N PHE A 748 -8.74 -6.96 -4.58
CA PHE A 748 -9.14 -6.21 -5.78
C PHE A 748 -8.38 -6.70 -7.02
N LEU A 749 -7.05 -6.85 -6.92
CA LEU A 749 -6.20 -7.39 -7.98
C LEU A 749 -6.61 -8.81 -8.35
N ASN A 750 -6.86 -9.68 -7.37
CA ASN A 750 -7.34 -11.04 -7.56
C ASN A 750 -8.67 -11.05 -8.35
N TRP A 751 -9.63 -10.19 -7.99
CA TRP A 751 -10.89 -10.07 -8.72
C TRP A 751 -10.69 -9.69 -10.18
N THR A 752 -9.71 -8.83 -10.49
CA THR A 752 -9.44 -8.48 -11.90
C THR A 752 -8.93 -9.68 -12.70
N VAL A 753 -8.19 -10.60 -12.08
CA VAL A 753 -7.55 -11.75 -12.76
C VAL A 753 -8.47 -12.97 -12.80
N ASN A 754 -9.07 -13.31 -11.65
CA ASN A 754 -9.82 -14.55 -11.43
C ASN A 754 -11.35 -14.33 -11.44
N GLY A 755 -11.80 -13.08 -11.53
CA GLY A 755 -13.20 -12.71 -11.41
C GLY A 755 -13.61 -12.44 -9.97
N TRP A 756 -14.69 -11.68 -9.79
CA TRP A 756 -15.24 -11.36 -8.47
C TRP A 756 -15.85 -12.59 -7.82
N ASP A 757 -15.20 -13.10 -6.77
CA ASP A 757 -15.56 -14.34 -6.07
C ASP A 757 -16.83 -14.21 -5.20
N GLU A 758 -17.24 -12.99 -4.83
CA GLU A 758 -18.48 -12.75 -4.09
C GLU A 758 -19.71 -12.55 -4.99
N ILE A 759 -19.55 -12.60 -6.32
CA ILE A 759 -20.65 -12.31 -7.27
C ILE A 759 -21.84 -13.28 -7.13
N GLY A 760 -21.58 -14.50 -6.64
CA GLY A 760 -22.56 -15.58 -6.62
C GLY A 760 -23.84 -15.27 -5.85
N ALA A 761 -23.77 -14.43 -4.82
CA ALA A 761 -24.94 -14.00 -4.05
C ALA A 761 -25.95 -13.17 -4.85
N TYR A 762 -25.52 -12.61 -5.99
CA TYR A 762 -26.30 -11.70 -6.83
C TYR A 762 -26.68 -12.31 -8.18
N VAL A 763 -26.30 -13.56 -8.46
CA VAL A 763 -26.62 -14.22 -9.73
C VAL A 763 -28.04 -14.77 -9.67
N ASP A 764 -28.96 -14.12 -10.40
CA ASP A 764 -30.34 -14.56 -10.56
C ASP A 764 -30.59 -15.19 -11.94
N ALA A 765 -31.70 -15.92 -12.09
CA ALA A 765 -32.03 -16.60 -13.35
C ALA A 765 -32.19 -15.65 -14.55
N ALA A 766 -32.54 -14.37 -14.32
CA ALA A 766 -32.68 -13.39 -15.39
C ALA A 766 -31.35 -12.74 -15.79
N SER A 767 -30.25 -12.97 -15.04
CA SER A 767 -28.91 -12.51 -15.39
C SER A 767 -28.33 -13.23 -16.63
N GLY A 768 -28.89 -14.38 -17.00
CA GLY A 768 -28.45 -15.16 -18.16
C GLY A 768 -27.26 -16.09 -17.91
N PHE A 769 -26.74 -16.13 -16.69
CA PHE A 769 -25.70 -17.09 -16.29
C PHE A 769 -26.33 -18.39 -15.77
N SER A 770 -25.75 -19.53 -16.16
CA SER A 770 -26.23 -20.86 -15.75
C SER A 770 -25.77 -21.22 -14.33
N SER A 771 -24.73 -20.55 -13.82
CA SER A 771 -24.23 -20.72 -12.44
C SER A 771 -23.41 -19.51 -11.96
N PRO A 772 -23.23 -19.36 -10.63
CA PRO A 772 -22.30 -18.38 -10.05
C PRO A 772 -20.88 -18.42 -10.61
N GLU A 773 -20.35 -19.61 -10.85
CA GLU A 773 -18.99 -19.80 -11.37
C GLU A 773 -18.85 -19.28 -12.81
N GLU A 774 -19.91 -19.39 -13.61
CA GLU A 774 -19.96 -18.82 -14.96
C GLU A 774 -19.89 -17.28 -14.89
N ALA A 775 -20.69 -16.67 -14.02
CA ALA A 775 -20.70 -15.22 -13.81
C ALA A 775 -19.35 -14.71 -13.28
N GLN A 776 -18.75 -15.41 -12.31
CA GLN A 776 -17.43 -15.08 -11.79
C GLN A 776 -16.39 -15.09 -12.92
N LYS A 777 -16.30 -16.18 -13.69
CA LYS A 777 -15.37 -16.26 -14.83
C LYS A 777 -15.65 -15.20 -15.89
N ALA A 778 -16.92 -14.88 -16.14
CA ALA A 778 -17.31 -13.83 -17.06
C ALA A 778 -16.82 -12.47 -16.59
N SER A 779 -16.75 -12.22 -15.28
CA SER A 779 -16.33 -10.94 -14.72
C SER A 779 -14.81 -10.67 -14.75
N ALA A 780 -13.96 -11.70 -14.89
CA ALA A 780 -12.50 -11.52 -14.96
C ALA A 780 -12.06 -10.61 -16.12
N MET A 781 -11.30 -9.55 -15.81
CA MET A 781 -10.87 -8.50 -16.75
C MET A 781 -9.44 -7.96 -16.49
N PRO A 782 -8.39 -8.80 -16.51
CA PRO A 782 -7.03 -8.42 -16.05
C PRO A 782 -6.36 -7.31 -16.87
N ASP A 783 -6.86 -7.07 -18.08
CA ASP A 783 -6.31 -6.10 -19.04
C ASP A 783 -7.15 -4.82 -19.16
N PHE A 784 -8.12 -4.59 -18.26
CA PHE A 784 -9.04 -3.44 -18.33
C PHE A 784 -8.30 -2.10 -18.45
N TRP A 785 -7.22 -1.96 -17.68
CA TRP A 785 -6.35 -0.78 -17.60
C TRP A 785 -5.70 -0.40 -18.94
N LYS A 786 -5.65 -1.31 -19.92
CA LYS A 786 -5.14 -0.99 -21.27
C LYS A 786 -6.13 -0.12 -22.07
N SER A 787 -7.39 -0.08 -21.65
CA SER A 787 -8.50 0.53 -22.41
C SER A 787 -9.31 1.57 -21.63
N SER A 788 -9.27 1.52 -20.30
CA SER A 788 -9.90 2.47 -19.40
C SER A 788 -9.08 2.60 -18.12
N TYR A 789 -9.47 3.53 -17.24
CA TYR A 789 -8.69 3.87 -16.06
C TYR A 789 -8.77 2.81 -14.96
N SER A 790 -7.73 2.80 -14.12
CA SER A 790 -7.77 2.29 -12.75
C SER A 790 -7.69 3.49 -11.81
N GLY A 791 -8.58 3.60 -10.82
CA GLY A 791 -8.64 4.72 -9.89
C GLY A 791 -9.08 4.32 -8.49
N GLY A 792 -9.61 5.28 -7.73
CA GLY A 792 -10.17 5.04 -6.39
C GLY A 792 -9.66 6.02 -5.35
N GLU A 793 -9.76 5.66 -4.08
CA GLU A 793 -9.36 6.48 -2.93
C GLU A 793 -8.58 5.70 -1.87
N PHE A 794 -7.82 6.40 -1.03
CA PHE A 794 -7.19 5.74 0.11
C PHE A 794 -8.24 5.39 1.17
N ALA A 795 -8.09 4.21 1.76
CA ALA A 795 -8.94 3.74 2.84
C ALA A 795 -8.95 4.71 4.06
N ASN A 796 -9.98 4.57 4.90
CA ASN A 796 -10.12 5.27 6.19
C ASN A 796 -10.14 6.80 6.12
N GLY A 797 -10.26 7.41 4.94
CA GLY A 797 -10.23 8.87 4.78
C GLY A 797 -8.94 9.54 5.25
N ASN A 798 -7.85 8.78 5.47
CA ASN A 798 -6.61 9.29 6.02
C ASN A 798 -5.39 8.74 5.31
N VAL A 799 -4.94 9.49 4.30
CA VAL A 799 -3.78 9.14 3.48
C VAL A 799 -2.49 8.91 4.27
N ARG A 800 -2.33 9.54 5.45
CA ARG A 800 -1.10 9.46 6.27
C ARG A 800 -0.74 8.03 6.67
N LEU A 801 -1.75 7.16 6.79
CA LEU A 801 -1.57 5.74 7.12
C LEU A 801 -0.83 4.96 6.03
N TYR A 802 -0.83 5.45 4.79
CA TYR A 802 -0.37 4.70 3.61
C TYR A 802 0.78 5.37 2.85
N ILE A 803 1.20 6.58 3.24
CA ILE A 803 2.27 7.33 2.55
C ILE A 803 3.51 7.56 3.42
N ASP A 804 3.53 7.04 4.64
CA ASP A 804 4.69 7.16 5.52
C ASP A 804 5.86 6.27 5.06
N ASP A 805 7.02 6.42 5.72
CA ASP A 805 8.24 5.70 5.35
C ASP A 805 8.21 4.18 5.66
N ALA A 806 7.17 3.70 6.35
CA ALA A 806 6.95 2.27 6.63
C ALA A 806 6.02 1.64 5.58
N ALA A 807 4.96 2.34 5.16
CA ALA A 807 3.94 1.84 4.24
C ALA A 807 4.25 2.11 2.75
N ILE A 808 5.03 3.16 2.43
CA ILE A 808 5.15 3.66 1.05
C ILE A 808 5.57 2.62 0.01
N MET A 809 6.40 1.63 0.37
CA MET A 809 6.88 0.64 -0.59
C MET A 809 5.75 -0.28 -1.06
N ASP A 810 4.88 -0.69 -0.15
CA ASP A 810 3.70 -1.45 -0.50
C ASP A 810 2.71 -0.60 -1.31
N THR A 811 2.52 0.66 -0.93
CA THR A 811 1.70 1.61 -1.70
C THR A 811 2.22 1.82 -3.14
N LEU A 812 3.54 1.87 -3.34
CA LEU A 812 4.17 1.93 -4.67
C LEU A 812 3.97 0.63 -5.46
N ARG A 813 4.00 -0.54 -4.82
CA ARG A 813 3.63 -1.82 -5.44
C ARG A 813 2.19 -1.80 -5.90
N GLN A 814 1.26 -1.41 -5.02
CA GLN A 814 -0.17 -1.31 -5.32
C GLN A 814 -0.45 -0.40 -6.53
N VAL A 815 0.24 0.75 -6.63
CA VAL A 815 0.11 1.66 -7.80
C VAL A 815 0.49 0.95 -9.10
N ARG A 816 1.59 0.19 -9.09
CA ARG A 816 2.11 -0.53 -10.26
C ARG A 816 1.22 -1.69 -10.68
N GLU A 817 0.84 -2.53 -9.73
CA GLU A 817 0.07 -3.75 -10.00
C GLU A 817 -1.36 -3.42 -10.39
N SER A 818 -1.95 -2.38 -9.79
CA SER A 818 -3.31 -1.94 -10.13
C SER A 818 -3.36 -1.03 -11.36
N HIS A 819 -2.20 -0.69 -11.97
CA HIS A 819 -2.11 0.28 -13.08
C HIS A 819 -2.80 1.61 -12.77
N THR A 820 -2.64 2.09 -11.54
CA THR A 820 -3.41 3.22 -10.99
C THR A 820 -3.15 4.50 -11.79
N SER A 821 -4.21 5.07 -12.34
CA SER A 821 -4.17 6.28 -13.17
C SER A 821 -4.35 7.55 -12.34
N TRP A 822 -5.20 7.49 -11.32
CA TRP A 822 -5.50 8.60 -10.41
C TRP A 822 -5.95 8.09 -9.04
N LEU A 823 -5.84 8.92 -7.99
CA LEU A 823 -6.35 8.63 -6.65
C LEU A 823 -7.02 9.87 -6.05
N GLY A 824 -8.25 9.70 -5.57
CA GLY A 824 -9.01 10.68 -4.81
C GLY A 824 -10.54 10.52 -4.97
N PRO A 825 -11.36 11.02 -4.04
CA PRO A 825 -11.02 11.88 -2.90
C PRO A 825 -10.29 11.10 -1.78
N CYS A 826 -9.96 11.69 -0.62
CA CYS A 826 -9.15 11.01 0.41
C CYS A 826 -7.72 10.72 -0.07
N SER A 827 -7.03 11.75 -0.56
CA SER A 827 -5.70 11.64 -1.16
C SER A 827 -4.73 12.69 -0.59
N PRO A 828 -3.43 12.69 -0.95
CA PRO A 828 -2.52 13.76 -0.57
C PRO A 828 -2.96 15.15 -1.04
N ALA A 829 -3.90 15.24 -2.00
CA ALA A 829 -4.49 16.50 -2.41
C ALA A 829 -5.40 17.12 -1.33
N ASP A 830 -5.78 16.39 -0.28
CA ASP A 830 -6.53 16.94 0.87
C ASP A 830 -5.62 17.63 1.89
N LEU A 831 -4.29 17.48 1.78
CA LEU A 831 -3.34 18.20 2.62
C LEU A 831 -3.32 19.68 2.23
N LEU A 832 -3.46 20.56 3.22
CA LEU A 832 -3.46 22.01 3.02
C LEU A 832 -2.07 22.58 3.27
N LYS A 833 -1.71 23.69 2.61
CA LYS A 833 -0.42 24.36 2.87
C LYS A 833 -0.23 24.80 4.32
N SER A 834 -1.33 25.02 5.03
CA SER A 834 -1.36 25.39 6.45
C SER A 834 -1.11 24.22 7.39
N ASP A 835 -1.23 22.97 6.92
CA ASP A 835 -1.02 21.81 7.76
C ASP A 835 0.48 21.67 8.11
N GLN A 836 0.77 21.41 9.38
CA GLN A 836 2.16 21.34 9.86
C GLN A 836 2.96 20.22 9.19
N ASP A 837 2.30 19.17 8.74
CA ASP A 837 2.89 17.98 8.14
C ASP A 837 2.62 17.86 6.63
N ALA A 838 2.08 18.91 5.99
CA ALA A 838 1.69 18.91 4.57
C ALA A 838 2.79 18.42 3.62
N TYR A 839 4.05 18.67 3.99
CA TYR A 839 5.25 18.35 3.21
C TYR A 839 6.14 17.29 3.89
N ALA A 840 5.71 16.71 5.00
CA ALA A 840 6.48 15.71 5.75
C ALA A 840 6.79 14.47 4.90
N TYR A 841 5.89 14.12 3.98
CA TYR A 841 5.97 12.93 3.12
C TYR A 841 6.30 13.25 1.65
N GLN A 842 6.76 14.46 1.32
CA GLN A 842 6.86 14.90 -0.09
C GLN A 842 7.71 13.98 -0.96
N ARG A 843 8.78 13.38 -0.42
CA ARG A 843 9.60 12.38 -1.15
C ARG A 843 8.77 11.19 -1.63
N ASN A 844 7.88 10.69 -0.77
CA ASN A 844 7.02 9.55 -1.03
C ASN A 844 5.94 9.93 -2.05
N LEU A 845 5.36 11.13 -1.90
CA LEU A 845 4.40 11.68 -2.86
C LEU A 845 4.98 11.90 -4.25
N ASP A 846 6.21 12.43 -4.34
CA ASP A 846 6.92 12.63 -5.61
C ASP A 846 7.18 11.27 -6.29
N ALA A 847 7.56 10.24 -5.53
CA ALA A 847 7.77 8.88 -6.05
C ALA A 847 6.49 8.29 -6.65
N MET A 848 5.35 8.44 -5.98
CA MET A 848 4.05 7.99 -6.47
C MET A 848 3.58 8.77 -7.71
N THR A 849 3.67 10.11 -7.66
CA THR A 849 3.22 11.01 -8.74
C THR A 849 3.93 10.72 -10.06
N ASN A 850 5.22 10.36 -9.99
CA ASN A 850 6.04 10.04 -11.15
C ASN A 850 5.61 8.78 -11.91
N ILE A 851 5.04 7.80 -11.20
CA ILE A 851 4.64 6.52 -11.80
C ILE A 851 3.14 6.45 -12.09
N MET A 852 2.29 7.18 -11.37
CA MET A 852 0.83 7.11 -11.54
C MET A 852 0.40 7.56 -12.94
N GLY A 853 -0.54 6.84 -13.56
CA GLY A 853 -1.05 7.15 -14.90
C GLY A 853 0.04 7.07 -15.97
N TYR A 854 0.02 8.02 -16.92
CA TYR A 854 1.00 8.10 -18.01
C TYR A 854 2.13 9.09 -17.68
N ASN A 855 3.29 8.90 -18.29
CA ASN A 855 4.40 9.85 -18.29
C ASN A 855 5.22 9.72 -19.59
N PHE A 856 4.91 10.55 -20.59
CA PHE A 856 5.51 10.42 -21.92
C PHE A 856 6.86 11.13 -22.02
N VAL A 857 7.91 10.34 -22.28
CA VAL A 857 9.27 10.81 -22.55
C VAL A 857 9.62 10.55 -24.01
N LEU A 858 10.08 11.57 -24.72
CA LEU A 858 10.64 11.43 -26.07
C LEU A 858 12.15 11.21 -25.95
N GLU A 859 12.60 9.98 -26.10
CA GLU A 859 13.99 9.60 -25.86
C GLU A 859 14.90 9.89 -27.06
N ALA A 860 14.38 9.80 -28.28
CA ALA A 860 15.14 10.05 -29.50
C ALA A 860 14.26 10.50 -30.67
N VAL A 861 14.83 11.33 -31.54
CA VAL A 861 14.23 11.83 -32.78
C VAL A 861 15.24 11.74 -33.90
N THR A 862 14.94 10.98 -34.95
CA THR A 862 15.83 10.80 -36.12
C THR A 862 15.18 11.38 -37.37
N GLN A 863 15.89 12.32 -38.03
CA GLN A 863 15.44 13.03 -39.23
C GLN A 863 16.63 13.62 -39.99
N THR A 864 16.58 13.74 -41.32
CA THR A 864 17.75 14.03 -42.18
C THR A 864 18.38 15.43 -42.08
N GLY A 865 17.82 16.32 -41.26
CA GLY A 865 18.21 17.73 -41.12
C GLY A 865 17.77 18.62 -42.28
N LYS A 866 17.23 18.04 -43.36
CA LYS A 866 16.89 18.74 -44.60
C LYS A 866 15.45 18.41 -45.00
N ALA A 867 14.72 19.44 -45.42
CA ALA A 867 13.39 19.27 -46.00
C ALA A 867 13.27 20.15 -47.25
N LYS A 868 12.33 19.80 -48.13
CA LYS A 868 12.05 20.57 -49.34
C LYS A 868 10.64 21.13 -49.30
N ALA A 869 10.48 22.39 -49.71
CA ALA A 869 9.18 23.02 -49.81
C ALA A 869 8.27 22.24 -50.79
N GLY A 870 7.07 21.89 -50.33
CA GLY A 870 6.11 21.08 -51.09
C GLY A 870 6.20 19.57 -50.84
N GLU A 871 7.16 19.10 -50.05
CA GLU A 871 7.33 17.68 -49.70
C GLU A 871 7.01 17.43 -48.21
N SER A 872 7.06 16.17 -47.79
CA SER A 872 6.89 15.77 -46.39
C SER A 872 8.23 15.34 -45.79
N LEU A 873 8.55 15.84 -44.60
CA LEU A 873 9.69 15.38 -43.82
C LEU A 873 9.23 14.23 -42.90
N SER A 874 9.86 13.06 -43.06
CA SER A 874 9.68 11.91 -42.17
C SER A 874 10.51 12.06 -40.89
N VAL A 875 9.90 11.77 -39.74
CA VAL A 875 10.49 11.90 -38.42
C VAL A 875 10.26 10.59 -37.65
N LYS A 876 11.33 9.83 -37.43
CA LYS A 876 11.30 8.64 -36.57
C LYS A 876 11.47 9.08 -35.13
N MET A 877 10.63 8.55 -34.23
CA MET A 877 10.56 8.95 -32.83
C MET A 877 10.56 7.73 -31.93
N LYS A 878 11.39 7.75 -30.88
CA LYS A 878 11.38 6.77 -29.80
C LYS A 878 10.74 7.41 -28.56
N TRP A 879 9.55 6.96 -28.22
CA TRP A 879 8.82 7.36 -27.02
C TRP A 879 8.95 6.30 -25.93
N ASN A 880 8.81 6.71 -24.68
CA ASN A 880 8.73 5.83 -23.53
C ASN A 880 7.63 6.35 -22.59
N ASN A 881 6.61 5.55 -22.32
CA ASN A 881 5.66 5.84 -21.25
C ASN A 881 6.22 5.29 -19.94
N LYS A 882 6.76 6.17 -19.10
CA LYS A 882 7.36 5.81 -17.80
C LYS A 882 6.35 5.73 -16.66
N GLY A 883 5.06 5.91 -16.93
CA GLY A 883 3.99 5.69 -15.97
C GLY A 883 3.45 4.26 -16.03
N VAL A 884 2.53 3.93 -15.12
CA VAL A 884 1.92 2.59 -14.98
C VAL A 884 0.67 2.39 -15.85
N ALA A 885 0.16 3.43 -16.51
CA ALA A 885 -1.04 3.38 -17.35
C ALA A 885 -0.92 4.23 -18.63
N PRO A 886 -1.68 3.94 -19.70
CA PRO A 886 -1.75 4.78 -20.89
C PRO A 886 -2.64 6.02 -20.69
N PHE A 887 -2.67 6.88 -21.71
CA PHE A 887 -3.60 8.02 -21.78
C PHE A 887 -4.89 7.61 -22.51
N TYR A 888 -6.08 7.80 -21.94
CA TYR A 888 -7.31 7.19 -22.49
C TYR A 888 -8.08 8.03 -23.52
N TYR A 889 -7.62 9.24 -23.83
CA TYR A 889 -8.32 10.19 -24.72
C TYR A 889 -7.54 10.45 -26.01
N LYS A 890 -8.25 10.63 -27.13
CA LYS A 890 -7.62 10.87 -28.43
C LYS A 890 -7.12 12.31 -28.55
N TRP A 891 -5.93 12.58 -28.05
CA TRP A 891 -5.26 13.87 -28.21
C TRP A 891 -4.20 13.77 -29.30
N PRO A 892 -4.23 14.65 -30.33
CA PRO A 892 -3.32 14.53 -31.45
C PRO A 892 -1.92 14.98 -31.07
N LEU A 893 -0.94 14.19 -31.51
CA LEU A 893 0.46 14.60 -31.53
C LEU A 893 0.67 15.56 -32.71
N GLU A 894 1.24 16.73 -32.45
CA GLU A 894 1.59 17.75 -33.42
C GLU A 894 3.10 17.82 -33.64
N LEU A 895 3.51 17.89 -34.91
CA LEU A 895 4.84 18.34 -35.32
C LEU A 895 4.75 19.73 -35.93
N SER A 896 5.72 20.59 -35.65
CA SER A 896 5.73 21.97 -36.16
C SER A 896 7.14 22.47 -36.47
N LEU A 897 7.24 23.49 -37.32
CA LEU A 897 8.48 24.22 -37.60
C LEU A 897 8.37 25.65 -37.09
N ALA A 898 9.27 26.04 -36.20
CA ALA A 898 9.41 27.41 -35.71
C ALA A 898 10.50 28.14 -36.49
N ASP A 899 10.25 29.39 -36.89
CA ASP A 899 11.27 30.25 -37.50
C ASP A 899 12.30 30.75 -36.47
N SER A 900 13.30 31.52 -36.92
CA SER A 900 14.35 32.09 -36.07
C SER A 900 13.84 33.08 -35.01
N LYS A 901 12.62 33.60 -35.16
CA LYS A 901 11.94 34.44 -34.15
C LYS A 901 11.08 33.61 -33.20
N GLY A 902 11.04 32.29 -33.38
CA GLY A 902 10.23 31.37 -32.62
C GLY A 902 8.75 31.36 -33.02
N LYS A 903 8.37 31.94 -34.16
CA LYS A 903 6.99 31.86 -34.64
C LYS A 903 6.78 30.52 -35.35
N ILE A 904 5.69 29.83 -35.05
CA ILE A 904 5.30 28.60 -35.76
C ILE A 904 4.91 28.95 -37.20
N ALA A 905 5.72 28.49 -38.16
CA ALA A 905 5.54 28.69 -39.58
C ALA A 905 4.75 27.54 -40.24
N VAL A 906 4.87 26.32 -39.70
CA VAL A 906 4.17 25.11 -40.16
C VAL A 906 3.75 24.28 -38.97
N LYS A 907 2.59 23.64 -39.04
CA LYS A 907 2.14 22.61 -38.10
C LYS A 907 1.43 21.47 -38.83
N THR A 908 1.56 20.26 -38.33
CA THR A 908 0.87 19.06 -38.83
C THR A 908 0.42 18.23 -37.63
N LEU A 909 -0.88 17.92 -37.57
CA LEU A 909 -1.39 16.90 -36.67
C LEU A 909 -1.09 15.54 -37.29
N THR A 910 -0.42 14.69 -36.51
CA THR A 910 0.07 13.39 -36.97
C THR A 910 -1.01 12.31 -36.83
N GLN A 911 -0.73 11.09 -37.32
CA GLN A 911 -1.64 9.95 -37.21
C GLN A 911 -1.37 9.10 -35.95
N ALA A 912 -0.51 9.57 -35.04
CA ALA A 912 -0.19 8.86 -33.82
C ALA A 912 -1.41 8.73 -32.90
N ASP A 913 -1.66 7.51 -32.45
CA ASP A 913 -2.71 7.20 -31.47
C ASP A 913 -2.07 6.97 -30.10
N ILE A 914 -1.99 8.04 -29.32
CA ILE A 914 -1.32 8.03 -28.02
C ILE A 914 -2.06 7.17 -26.98
N THR A 915 -3.31 6.80 -27.24
CA THR A 915 -4.05 5.89 -26.33
C THR A 915 -3.56 4.46 -26.37
N LYS A 916 -2.69 4.14 -27.34
CA LYS A 916 -2.03 2.84 -27.47
C LYS A 916 -0.60 2.84 -26.92
N TRP A 917 -0.17 3.94 -26.31
CA TRP A 917 1.17 4.06 -25.73
C TRP A 917 1.13 3.50 -24.31
N LEU A 918 1.09 2.17 -24.22
CA LEU A 918 1.20 1.41 -22.98
C LEU A 918 2.54 1.71 -22.28
N PRO A 919 2.66 1.43 -20.96
CA PRO A 919 3.93 1.52 -20.24
C PRO A 919 5.10 0.88 -21.01
N GLY A 920 6.23 1.57 -21.06
CA GLY A 920 7.43 1.17 -21.79
C GLY A 920 7.64 1.87 -23.13
N GLU A 921 8.58 1.33 -23.91
CA GLU A 921 9.08 1.95 -25.13
C GLU A 921 8.17 1.74 -26.34
N ARG A 922 8.11 2.75 -27.21
CA ARG A 922 7.42 2.70 -28.49
C ARG A 922 8.16 3.48 -29.57
N LEU A 923 8.39 2.80 -30.69
CA LEU A 923 8.87 3.43 -31.91
C LEU A 923 7.68 3.84 -32.79
N THR A 924 7.76 5.05 -33.35
CA THR A 924 6.79 5.53 -34.34
C THR A 924 7.49 6.39 -35.38
N THR A 925 6.92 6.44 -36.59
CA THR A 925 7.37 7.36 -37.63
C THR A 925 6.19 8.24 -38.00
N GLN A 926 6.39 9.55 -37.90
CA GLN A 926 5.40 10.56 -38.23
C GLN A 926 5.95 11.45 -39.34
N SER A 927 5.11 12.31 -39.91
CA SER A 927 5.54 13.22 -40.97
C SER A 927 4.97 14.60 -40.78
N ILE A 928 5.74 15.60 -41.20
CA ILE A 928 5.33 17.00 -41.26
C ILE A 928 5.30 17.43 -42.72
N SER A 929 4.16 17.99 -43.16
CA SER A 929 3.97 18.47 -44.52
C SER A 929 4.51 19.88 -44.67
N ILE A 930 5.48 20.09 -45.57
CA ILE A 930 6.12 21.38 -45.79
C ILE A 930 5.40 22.12 -46.93
N PRO A 931 4.76 23.27 -46.69
CA PRO A 931 4.07 24.01 -47.75
C PRO A 931 5.04 24.51 -48.83
N LYS A 932 4.62 24.51 -50.10
CA LYS A 932 5.38 25.11 -51.21
C LYS A 932 5.68 26.60 -50.99
N SER A 933 4.85 27.28 -50.20
CA SER A 933 4.98 28.69 -49.86
C SER A 933 5.96 28.97 -48.71
N LEU A 934 6.48 27.94 -48.04
CA LEU A 934 7.43 28.13 -46.95
C LEU A 934 8.74 28.68 -47.50
N LYS A 935 9.25 29.75 -46.88
CA LYS A 935 10.52 30.36 -47.31
C LYS A 935 11.68 29.43 -46.99
N GLU A 936 12.68 29.43 -47.86
CA GLU A 936 13.97 28.78 -47.60
C GLU A 936 14.60 29.36 -46.33
N GLY A 937 15.21 28.51 -45.53
CA GLY A 937 15.86 28.91 -44.29
C GLY A 937 15.96 27.79 -43.26
N GLU A 938 16.54 28.11 -42.12
CA GLU A 938 16.61 27.21 -40.96
C GLU A 938 15.38 27.40 -40.06
N TYR A 939 14.80 26.27 -39.66
CA TYR A 939 13.67 26.20 -38.74
C TYR A 939 14.00 25.24 -37.60
N THR A 940 13.35 25.40 -36.46
CA THR A 940 13.42 24.44 -35.35
C THR A 940 12.23 23.47 -35.41
N LEU A 941 12.50 22.17 -35.50
CA LEU A 941 11.46 21.15 -35.32
C LEU A 941 10.94 21.19 -33.89
N CYS A 942 9.63 21.17 -33.73
CA CYS A 942 8.95 21.24 -32.45
C CYS A 942 7.90 20.13 -32.35
N VAL A 943 7.64 19.67 -31.12
CA VAL A 943 6.62 18.65 -30.82
C VAL A 943 5.71 19.08 -29.68
N ALA A 944 4.43 18.72 -29.75
CA ALA A 944 3.48 18.85 -28.64
C ALA A 944 2.34 17.83 -28.76
N ILE A 945 1.67 17.54 -27.66
CA ILE A 945 0.37 16.86 -27.67
C ILE A 945 -0.69 17.92 -27.37
N ILE A 946 -1.65 18.06 -28.28
CA ILE A 946 -2.62 19.15 -28.28
C ILE A 946 -3.89 18.72 -27.54
N ASP A 947 -4.36 19.55 -26.62
CA ASP A 947 -5.71 19.39 -26.06
C ASP A 947 -6.74 19.83 -27.12
N PRO A 948 -7.58 18.91 -27.63
CA PRO A 948 -8.57 19.23 -28.65
C PRO A 948 -9.56 20.32 -28.24
N SER A 949 -9.81 20.48 -26.93
CA SER A 949 -10.77 21.47 -26.43
C SER A 949 -10.23 22.90 -26.46
N THR A 950 -8.91 23.08 -26.43
CA THR A 950 -8.26 24.40 -26.43
C THR A 950 -7.50 24.69 -27.72
N GLY A 951 -7.16 23.67 -28.50
CA GLY A 951 -6.29 23.79 -29.67
C GLY A 951 -4.84 24.13 -29.34
N LYS A 952 -4.43 24.02 -28.07
CA LYS A 952 -3.10 24.35 -27.55
C LYS A 952 -2.42 23.11 -26.97
N PRO A 953 -1.08 23.10 -26.81
CA PRO A 953 -0.39 22.04 -26.07
C PRO A 953 -1.00 21.84 -24.67
N GLY A 954 -1.38 20.60 -24.36
CA GLY A 954 -2.10 20.26 -23.12
C GLY A 954 -1.41 19.25 -22.22
N ILE A 955 -0.43 18.50 -22.74
CA ILE A 955 0.37 17.53 -21.97
C ILE A 955 1.79 18.05 -21.83
N LYS A 956 2.28 18.10 -20.59
CA LYS A 956 3.71 18.29 -20.31
C LYS A 956 4.44 16.97 -20.57
N LEU A 957 5.37 16.98 -21.52
CA LEU A 957 6.26 15.85 -21.79
C LEU A 957 7.37 15.81 -20.74
N GLY A 958 7.85 14.60 -20.41
CA GLY A 958 8.99 14.36 -19.50
C GLY A 958 10.35 14.70 -20.14
N ILE A 959 10.43 15.76 -20.92
CA ILE A 959 11.66 16.26 -21.54
C ILE A 959 11.84 17.76 -21.25
N GLU A 960 13.06 18.26 -21.33
CA GLU A 960 13.37 19.68 -21.26
C GLU A 960 13.12 20.38 -22.61
N GLY A 961 13.29 21.71 -22.65
CA GLY A 961 13.18 22.49 -23.88
C GLY A 961 11.77 22.96 -24.23
N ILE A 962 10.86 23.00 -23.25
CA ILE A 962 9.55 23.61 -23.41
C ILE A 962 9.68 25.11 -23.71
N ARG A 963 8.96 25.56 -24.74
CA ARG A 963 8.90 26.95 -25.20
C ARG A 963 7.73 27.68 -24.53
N PRO A 964 7.69 29.02 -24.54
CA PRO A 964 6.58 29.80 -23.99
C PRO A 964 5.20 29.46 -24.57
N ASP A 965 5.14 28.91 -25.79
CA ASP A 965 3.91 28.47 -26.44
C ASP A 965 3.50 27.02 -26.12
N GLY A 966 4.24 26.35 -25.23
CA GLY A 966 3.98 24.98 -24.75
C GLY A 966 4.55 23.87 -25.62
N ARG A 967 5.19 24.18 -26.76
CA ARG A 967 5.85 23.19 -27.62
C ARG A 967 7.27 22.92 -27.16
N TYR A 968 7.77 21.72 -27.42
CA TYR A 968 9.14 21.34 -27.09
C TYR A 968 10.04 21.51 -28.31
N ALA A 969 11.09 22.31 -28.17
CA ALA A 969 12.11 22.49 -29.20
C ALA A 969 12.98 21.23 -29.31
N LEU A 970 13.16 20.74 -30.54
CA LEU A 970 13.99 19.59 -30.87
C LEU A 970 15.23 20.06 -31.65
N ASN A 971 15.53 19.43 -32.79
CA ASN A 971 16.67 19.77 -33.64
C ASN A 971 16.30 20.70 -34.80
N PRO A 972 17.29 21.43 -35.36
CA PRO A 972 17.08 22.27 -36.54
C PRO A 972 16.79 21.45 -37.80
N VAL A 973 16.07 22.07 -38.73
CA VAL A 973 15.73 21.58 -40.06
C VAL A 973 15.96 22.71 -41.06
N THR A 974 16.81 22.49 -42.05
CA THR A 974 16.98 23.41 -43.18
C THR A 974 15.96 23.08 -44.26
N VAL A 975 15.12 24.06 -44.60
CA VAL A 975 14.15 23.94 -45.69
C VAL A 975 14.73 24.57 -46.95
N GLY A 976 14.86 23.78 -48.02
CA GLY A 976 15.21 24.24 -49.38
C GLY A 976 14.02 24.28 -50.33
N ARG A 977 14.22 24.77 -51.55
CA ARG A 977 13.22 24.80 -52.63
C ARG A 977 13.16 23.52 -53.45
#